data_AF-F0SSI5-F1
#
_entry.id   AF-F0SSI5-F1
#
_cell.length_a   1.000
_cell.length_b   1.000
_cell.length_c   1.000
_cell.angle_alpha   90.00
_cell.angle_beta   90.00
_cell.angle_gamma   90.00
#
_symmetry.space_group_name_H-M   'P 1'
#
loop_
_entity.id
_entity.type
_entity.pdbx_description
1 polymer ?
#
loop_
_entity_poly.entity_id
_entity_poly.type
_entity_poly.pdbx_seq_one_letter_code
_entity_poly.pdbx_strand_id
1 'polypeptide(L)'
;MSQPNPVTESEPRQRMSVRPEWMIVLVGGLLRLAYLGLLTQTPLWEYFRADHAFYKAWGLSIADGQLSPGHVFEQGPLYAYWLGAIYSCVGDLDWIVISIQMLAGVHLGCLVYWIGRRIGGEQLGFWAGLLTVIYGPLLYYEGLIMKSWLSPWGTAAACLLTLQLFDCVRGRDDGTQSNNWRGLILLGGLAGVLTGLLCLVRESHVLMLLPIAGVIGLGLKTLSRLARLGLIAAAFGSCLLVTLPATVHNWYAGSQLVWVTSGGGEVLFMGWGPEATGYYQNPSFVRPDPFLEHEDFRLEASRRLGRPVTYTESSKFWTRTAISEATTHIPRSLDLLVRKAVILLNDYEVPDSDFYSVAQRVHPLLAWLPTFSLLAGIAVVGLCVGLLIDRRFIIPISFAAVHVATVLITYNFSRFRLGLIPFVCLFAAMGACSILRGTAGGPNFLRGFPARLMMTVTAILISLWSWMPPPAFQEMEFAILENEFLEKLEERKPYYEQASALTLEQEGKVDSADAAFELGIAWLNALQTFRAESWLKRGLQIDPGHADCWFYLGVIHARRGEFKEAGAAFRKAADYDSENADVYANLGSVQFHLALSGHLTLAERQERLEQAKVSYRRGLEAEPGNTACRQGLQAVEYLLAESSESNAK
;
A
#
# COMPACT_ATOMS: atom_id res chain seq x y z
N MET A 1 49.11 37.73 -57.25
CA MET A 1 49.35 37.11 -55.92
C MET A 1 48.89 38.14 -54.92
N SER A 2 47.86 37.99 -54.10
CA SER A 2 47.31 36.83 -53.38
C SER A 2 45.89 37.23 -52.92
N GLN A 3 44.88 36.37 -53.16
CA GLN A 3 43.57 36.53 -52.51
C GLN A 3 43.56 35.73 -51.18
N PRO A 4 42.90 36.26 -50.12
CA PRO A 4 42.80 35.57 -48.84
C PRO A 4 41.68 34.51 -48.87
N ASN A 5 41.96 33.38 -48.20
CA ASN A 5 41.02 32.26 -48.00
C ASN A 5 39.75 32.70 -47.23
N PRO A 6 38.57 32.18 -47.58
CA PRO A 6 37.36 32.39 -46.79
C PRO A 6 37.37 31.52 -45.53
N VAL A 7 36.82 32.11 -44.48
CA VAL A 7 36.65 31.61 -43.12
C VAL A 7 35.90 30.27 -43.12
N THR A 8 36.48 29.26 -42.47
CA THR A 8 35.82 27.99 -42.12
C THR A 8 34.66 28.25 -41.17
N GLU A 9 33.45 27.87 -41.60
CA GLU A 9 32.26 27.81 -40.75
C GLU A 9 32.52 26.93 -39.53
N SER A 10 32.26 27.50 -38.36
CA SER A 10 32.32 26.86 -37.06
C SER A 10 31.36 25.68 -36.96
N GLU A 11 31.86 24.53 -36.51
CA GLU A 11 31.06 23.38 -36.09
C GLU A 11 29.94 23.80 -35.13
N PRO A 12 28.72 23.24 -35.26
CA PRO A 12 27.63 23.55 -34.36
C PRO A 12 27.96 23.05 -32.95
N ARG A 13 28.10 23.99 -32.00
CA ARG A 13 28.20 23.71 -30.56
C ARG A 13 27.10 22.73 -30.16
N GLN A 14 27.48 21.53 -29.73
CA GLN A 14 26.60 20.59 -29.03
C GLN A 14 26.06 21.30 -27.78
N ARG A 15 24.85 21.86 -27.85
CA ARG A 15 24.12 22.25 -26.63
C ARG A 15 23.94 20.96 -25.84
N MET A 16 24.51 20.90 -24.64
CA MET A 16 24.18 19.88 -23.64
C MET A 16 22.68 19.94 -23.36
N SER A 17 21.87 19.22 -24.12
CA SER A 17 20.45 19.05 -23.85
C SER A 17 20.33 18.10 -22.66
N VAL A 18 19.78 18.58 -21.55
CA VAL A 18 19.45 17.75 -20.39
C VAL A 18 18.56 16.61 -20.89
N ARG A 19 18.96 15.35 -20.62
CA ARG A 19 18.16 14.20 -21.07
C ARG A 19 16.80 14.22 -20.35
N PRO A 20 15.68 13.95 -21.03
CA PRO A 20 14.34 14.11 -20.45
C PRO A 20 14.11 13.29 -19.18
N GLU A 21 14.74 12.13 -19.04
CA GLU A 21 14.67 11.31 -17.83
C GLU A 21 15.19 12.04 -16.58
N TRP A 22 16.24 12.86 -16.70
CA TRP A 22 16.76 13.63 -15.57
C TRP A 22 15.82 14.75 -15.15
N MET A 23 15.03 15.28 -16.07
CA MET A 23 14.00 16.28 -15.75
C MET A 23 12.84 15.64 -14.99
N ILE A 24 12.45 14.42 -15.34
CA ILE A 24 11.46 13.64 -14.57
C ILE A 24 11.98 13.35 -13.16
N VAL A 25 13.26 12.93 -13.05
CA VAL A 25 13.90 12.69 -11.76
C VAL A 25 13.98 13.96 -10.92
N LEU A 26 14.36 15.09 -11.51
CA LEU A 26 14.47 16.37 -10.81
C LEU A 26 13.11 16.88 -10.33
N VAL A 27 12.11 16.96 -11.22
CA VAL A 27 10.76 17.44 -10.86
C VAL A 27 10.11 16.49 -9.87
N GLY A 28 10.18 15.19 -10.14
CA GLY A 28 9.65 14.16 -9.23
C GLY A 28 10.32 14.23 -7.87
N GLY A 29 11.65 14.26 -7.81
CA GLY A 29 12.42 14.33 -6.57
C GLY A 29 12.14 15.58 -5.75
N LEU A 30 12.16 16.77 -6.38
CA LEU A 30 11.83 18.03 -5.69
C LEU A 30 10.39 18.03 -5.15
N LEU A 31 9.43 17.50 -5.92
CA LEU A 31 8.05 17.39 -5.47
C LEU A 31 7.91 16.45 -4.26
N ARG A 32 8.57 15.29 -4.27
CA ARG A 32 8.55 14.36 -3.10
C ARG A 32 9.24 14.96 -1.89
N LEU A 33 10.37 15.65 -2.06
CA LEU A 33 11.07 16.31 -0.96
C LEU A 33 10.20 17.42 -0.32
N ALA A 34 9.57 18.25 -1.16
CA ALA A 34 8.64 19.26 -0.68
C ALA A 34 7.43 18.64 0.02
N TYR A 35 6.86 17.57 -0.55
CA TYR A 35 5.75 16.82 0.05
C TYR A 35 6.14 16.24 1.41
N LEU A 36 7.25 15.51 1.51
CA LEU A 36 7.69 14.92 2.77
C LEU A 36 7.96 15.99 3.84
N GLY A 37 8.65 17.07 3.46
CA GLY A 37 8.92 18.19 4.38
C GLY A 37 7.65 18.82 4.94
N LEU A 38 6.63 19.01 4.10
CA LEU A 38 5.34 19.58 4.50
C LEU A 38 4.46 18.57 5.24
N LEU A 39 4.50 17.29 4.88
CA LEU A 39 3.73 16.23 5.53
C LEU A 39 4.04 16.17 7.03
N THR A 40 5.31 16.27 7.40
CA THR A 40 5.76 16.30 8.82
C THR A 40 5.22 17.48 9.64
N GLN A 41 4.63 18.48 8.98
CA GLN A 41 4.02 19.65 9.60
C GLN A 41 2.49 19.55 9.67
N THR A 42 1.91 18.45 9.21
CA THR A 42 0.45 18.24 9.18
C THR A 42 0.01 17.19 10.22
N PRO A 43 -1.25 17.23 10.69
CA PRO A 43 -1.83 16.19 11.55
C PRO A 43 -1.91 14.78 10.92
N LEU A 44 -1.57 14.66 9.62
CA LEU A 44 -1.50 13.37 8.91
C LEU A 44 -0.20 12.60 9.24
N TRP A 45 0.85 13.27 9.72
CA TRP A 45 2.10 12.60 10.10
C TRP A 45 1.86 11.67 11.30
N GLU A 46 2.41 10.44 11.23
CA GLU A 46 2.23 9.37 12.23
C GLU A 46 0.77 8.99 12.53
N TYR A 47 -0.18 9.39 11.69
CA TYR A 47 -1.57 8.97 11.82
C TYR A 47 -1.78 7.58 11.19
N PHE A 48 -1.29 6.55 11.87
CA PHE A 48 -1.43 5.16 11.39
C PHE A 48 -2.77 4.55 11.83
N ARG A 49 -3.58 4.11 10.87
CA ARG A 49 -4.82 3.36 11.11
C ARG A 49 -4.88 2.09 10.28
N ALA A 50 -5.71 1.15 10.74
CA ALA A 50 -6.06 -0.06 10.01
C ALA A 50 -4.82 -0.74 9.41
N ASP A 51 -4.79 -0.89 8.08
CA ASP A 51 -3.72 -1.53 7.34
C ASP A 51 -2.31 -0.94 7.58
N HIS A 52 -2.18 0.37 7.87
CA HIS A 52 -0.87 0.99 8.12
C HIS A 52 -0.27 0.45 9.41
N ALA A 53 -1.09 0.47 10.47
CA ALA A 53 -0.72 -0.05 11.77
C ALA A 53 -0.45 -1.56 11.68
N PHE A 54 -1.27 -2.30 10.93
CA PHE A 54 -1.08 -3.72 10.70
C PHE A 54 0.28 -4.04 10.04
N TYR A 55 0.60 -3.42 8.89
CA TYR A 55 1.88 -3.69 8.21
C TYR A 55 3.08 -3.20 8.99
N LYS A 56 2.98 -2.05 9.65
CA LYS A 56 4.05 -1.53 10.51
C LYS A 56 4.34 -2.49 11.66
N ALA A 57 3.31 -2.91 12.41
CA ALA A 57 3.45 -3.86 13.51
C ALA A 57 4.06 -5.18 13.05
N TRP A 58 3.61 -5.70 11.90
CA TRP A 58 4.17 -6.92 11.34
C TRP A 58 5.64 -6.75 10.91
N GLY A 59 5.99 -5.61 10.29
CA GLY A 59 7.36 -5.28 9.93
C GLY A 59 8.28 -5.20 11.15
N LEU A 60 7.87 -4.53 12.23
CA LEU A 60 8.63 -4.44 13.47
C LEU A 60 8.83 -5.80 14.14
N SER A 61 7.78 -6.62 14.20
CA SER A 61 7.85 -8.01 14.67
C SER A 61 8.90 -8.82 13.90
N ILE A 62 8.96 -8.68 12.57
CA ILE A 62 9.99 -9.33 11.74
C ILE A 62 11.39 -8.79 12.08
N ALA A 63 11.55 -7.49 12.31
CA ALA A 63 12.82 -6.88 12.70
C ALA A 63 13.32 -7.37 14.06
N ASP A 64 12.41 -7.68 14.99
CA ASP A 64 12.70 -8.28 16.29
C ASP A 64 12.99 -9.80 16.22
N GLY A 65 13.06 -10.37 15.02
CA GLY A 65 13.40 -11.76 14.77
C GLY A 65 12.18 -12.70 14.70
N GLN A 66 10.95 -12.20 14.81
CA GLN A 66 9.74 -13.00 14.59
C GLN A 66 9.44 -13.09 13.09
N LEU A 67 10.17 -13.97 12.40
CA LEU A 67 10.07 -14.14 10.95
C LEU A 67 8.73 -14.74 10.48
N SER A 68 7.90 -15.26 11.39
CA SER A 68 6.60 -15.87 11.09
C SER A 68 5.56 -15.37 12.07
N PRO A 69 4.35 -15.00 11.61
CA PRO A 69 3.24 -14.63 12.48
C PRO A 69 2.58 -15.84 13.18
N GLY A 70 3.04 -17.08 12.91
CA GLY A 70 2.53 -18.29 13.56
C GLY A 70 1.18 -18.79 13.05
N HIS A 71 0.59 -18.14 12.04
CA HIS A 71 -0.66 -18.54 11.39
C HIS A 71 -0.54 -18.40 9.86
N VAL A 72 -1.56 -18.87 9.12
CA VAL A 72 -1.62 -18.71 7.65
C VAL A 72 -1.63 -17.23 7.31
N PHE A 73 -0.91 -16.81 6.26
CA PHE A 73 -1.00 -15.43 5.81
C PHE A 73 -2.41 -15.09 5.35
N GLU A 74 -3.00 -14.08 5.96
CA GLU A 74 -4.29 -13.54 5.55
C GLU A 74 -4.10 -12.34 4.61
N GLN A 75 -2.96 -11.66 4.75
CA GLN A 75 -2.54 -10.51 3.98
C GLN A 75 -1.24 -10.78 3.21
N GLY A 76 -1.06 -10.10 2.07
CA GLY A 76 0.13 -10.24 1.21
C GLY A 76 1.44 -9.94 1.96
N PRO A 77 2.36 -10.91 2.13
CA PRO A 77 3.47 -10.81 3.08
C PRO A 77 4.62 -9.92 2.61
N LEU A 78 4.79 -9.65 1.30
CA LEU A 78 6.03 -9.04 0.79
C LEU A 78 6.35 -7.70 1.44
N TYR A 79 5.33 -6.87 1.66
CA TYR A 79 5.53 -5.53 2.22
C TYR A 79 5.95 -5.58 3.69
N ALA A 80 5.39 -6.50 4.48
CA ALA A 80 5.80 -6.70 5.88
C ALA A 80 7.26 -7.16 5.98
N TYR A 81 7.69 -8.12 5.16
CA TYR A 81 9.10 -8.55 5.13
C TYR A 81 10.03 -7.45 4.62
N TRP A 82 9.58 -6.64 3.67
CA TRP A 82 10.33 -5.47 3.19
C TRP A 82 10.50 -4.42 4.29
N LEU A 83 9.43 -4.12 5.04
CA LEU A 83 9.49 -3.25 6.22
C LEU A 83 10.43 -3.82 7.28
N GLY A 84 10.28 -5.10 7.63
CA GLY A 84 11.14 -5.74 8.63
C GLY A 84 12.62 -5.73 8.26
N ALA A 85 12.96 -5.92 6.98
CA ALA A 85 14.33 -5.80 6.50
C ALA A 85 14.90 -4.37 6.68
N ILE A 86 14.09 -3.34 6.40
CA ILE A 86 14.48 -1.95 6.59
C ILE A 86 14.62 -1.64 8.09
N TYR A 87 13.59 -1.92 8.88
CA TYR A 87 13.57 -1.66 10.31
C TYR A 87 14.67 -2.42 11.07
N SER A 88 15.07 -3.61 10.60
CA SER A 88 16.25 -4.32 11.14
C SER A 88 17.56 -3.54 10.97
N CYS A 89 17.66 -2.70 9.93
CA CYS A 89 18.86 -1.94 9.62
C CYS A 89 18.86 -0.54 10.25
N VAL A 90 17.70 0.10 10.32
CA VAL A 90 17.58 1.52 10.69
C VAL A 90 16.75 1.79 11.95
N GLY A 91 16.13 0.76 12.55
CA GLY A 91 15.15 0.90 13.63
C GLY A 91 13.80 1.40 13.11
N ASP A 92 12.88 1.78 14.02
CA ASP A 92 11.53 2.29 13.70
C ASP A 92 11.55 3.73 13.12
N LEU A 93 12.26 3.92 12.00
CA LEU A 93 12.40 5.21 11.32
C LEU A 93 11.51 5.28 10.06
N ASP A 94 10.24 5.59 10.28
CA ASP A 94 9.20 5.69 9.25
C ASP A 94 9.56 6.63 8.09
N TRP A 95 10.25 7.74 8.37
CA TRP A 95 10.67 8.68 7.33
C TRP A 95 11.63 8.05 6.31
N ILE A 96 12.44 7.06 6.71
CA ILE A 96 13.33 6.32 5.79
C ILE A 96 12.49 5.43 4.88
N VAL A 97 11.53 4.69 5.46
CA VAL A 97 10.58 3.88 4.71
C VAL A 97 9.89 4.74 3.65
N ILE A 98 9.24 5.83 4.08
CA ILE A 98 8.52 6.75 3.18
C ILE A 98 9.47 7.33 2.13
N SER A 99 10.70 7.71 2.48
CA SER A 99 11.69 8.23 1.52
C SER A 99 12.03 7.21 0.43
N ILE A 100 12.16 5.92 0.77
CA ILE A 100 12.40 4.87 -0.22
C ILE A 100 11.19 4.69 -1.15
N GLN A 101 9.97 4.74 -0.60
CA GLN A 101 8.73 4.68 -1.40
C GLN A 101 8.62 5.86 -2.37
N MET A 102 8.96 7.05 -1.89
CA MET A 102 9.01 8.28 -2.68
C MET A 102 10.01 8.18 -3.85
N LEU A 103 11.19 7.60 -3.61
CA LEU A 103 12.17 7.32 -4.67
C LEU A 103 11.63 6.29 -5.67
N ALA A 104 10.91 5.27 -5.20
CA ALA A 104 10.25 4.31 -6.08
C ALA A 104 9.17 4.97 -6.94
N GLY A 105 8.45 5.98 -6.43
CA GLY A 105 7.53 6.83 -7.18
C GLY A 105 8.20 7.61 -8.31
N VAL A 106 9.37 8.21 -8.05
CA VAL A 106 10.19 8.85 -9.10
C VAL A 106 10.63 7.83 -10.16
N HIS A 107 11.06 6.65 -9.71
CA HIS A 107 11.48 5.57 -10.60
C HIS A 107 10.29 5.04 -11.44
N LEU A 108 9.08 4.98 -10.88
CA LEU A 108 7.87 4.66 -11.64
C LEU A 108 7.66 5.65 -12.81
N GLY A 109 7.85 6.95 -12.59
CA GLY A 109 7.84 7.94 -13.67
C GLY A 109 8.85 7.64 -14.78
N CYS A 110 10.05 7.17 -14.41
CA CYS A 110 11.07 6.75 -15.36
C CYS A 110 10.66 5.49 -16.14
N LEU A 111 10.04 4.51 -15.49
CA LEU A 111 9.51 3.31 -16.16
C LEU A 111 8.46 3.69 -17.21
N VAL A 112 7.51 4.56 -16.85
CA VAL A 112 6.48 5.07 -17.78
C VAL A 112 7.10 5.86 -18.93
N TYR A 113 8.13 6.66 -18.67
CA TYR A 113 8.93 7.31 -19.71
C TYR A 113 9.51 6.29 -20.70
N TRP A 114 10.12 5.22 -20.20
CA TRP A 114 10.73 4.18 -21.05
C TRP A 114 9.71 3.38 -21.85
N ILE A 115 8.49 3.19 -21.33
CA ILE A 115 7.36 2.61 -22.06
C ILE A 115 6.94 3.56 -23.18
N GLY A 116 6.63 4.81 -22.86
CA GLY A 116 6.18 5.81 -23.84
C GLY A 116 7.22 6.08 -24.93
N ARG A 117 8.50 6.15 -24.56
CA ARG A 117 9.61 6.31 -25.49
C ARG A 117 9.70 5.19 -26.52
N ARG A 118 9.50 3.94 -26.08
CA ARG A 118 9.54 2.79 -26.99
C ARG A 118 8.39 2.82 -27.99
N ILE A 119 7.19 3.17 -27.52
CA ILE A 119 5.97 3.10 -28.33
C ILE A 119 5.83 4.32 -29.26
N GLY A 120 5.95 5.54 -28.74
CA GLY A 120 5.63 6.79 -29.45
C GLY A 120 6.74 7.84 -29.42
N GLY A 121 7.97 7.45 -29.10
CA GLY A 121 9.13 8.33 -29.12
C GLY A 121 9.30 9.19 -27.86
N GLU A 122 10.38 9.97 -27.86
CA GLU A 122 10.89 10.68 -26.67
C GLU A 122 9.88 11.64 -26.04
N GLN A 123 9.06 12.33 -26.85
CA GLN A 123 8.06 13.26 -26.34
C GLN A 123 6.90 12.55 -25.64
N LEU A 124 6.42 11.42 -26.18
CA LEU A 124 5.38 10.63 -25.52
C LEU A 124 5.90 10.12 -24.18
N GLY A 125 7.12 9.57 -24.16
CA GLY A 125 7.77 9.13 -22.93
C GLY A 125 7.89 10.25 -21.91
N PHE A 126 8.39 11.42 -22.33
CA PHE A 126 8.59 12.57 -21.43
C PHE A 126 7.29 12.99 -20.75
N TRP A 127 6.23 13.24 -21.52
CA TRP A 127 4.95 13.68 -20.96
C TRP A 127 4.27 12.59 -20.13
N ALA A 128 4.35 11.32 -20.55
CA ALA A 128 3.79 10.21 -19.78
C ALA A 128 4.47 10.08 -18.40
N GLY A 129 5.81 10.09 -18.37
CA GLY A 129 6.57 10.02 -17.12
C GLY A 129 6.38 11.25 -16.23
N LEU A 130 6.30 12.45 -16.81
CA LEU A 130 6.03 13.67 -16.07
C LEU A 130 4.64 13.66 -15.43
N LEU A 131 3.60 13.27 -16.18
CA LEU A 131 2.23 13.13 -15.66
C LEU A 131 2.18 12.13 -14.50
N THR A 132 2.92 11.02 -14.60
CA THR A 132 2.99 10.02 -13.53
C THR A 132 3.61 10.57 -12.24
N VAL A 133 4.70 11.32 -12.32
CA VAL A 133 5.35 11.85 -11.10
C VAL A 133 4.55 12.99 -10.45
N ILE A 134 3.74 13.74 -11.20
CA ILE A 134 2.93 14.83 -10.62
C ILE A 134 1.52 14.38 -10.20
N TYR A 135 1.12 13.14 -10.46
CA TYR A 135 -0.24 12.67 -10.16
C TYR A 135 -0.48 12.59 -8.64
N GLY A 136 -1.47 13.34 -8.16
CA GLY A 136 -1.68 13.60 -6.74
C GLY A 136 -1.94 12.34 -5.90
N PRO A 137 -2.88 11.45 -6.30
CA PRO A 137 -3.13 10.22 -5.55
C PRO A 137 -1.91 9.29 -5.47
N LEU A 138 -1.07 9.20 -6.52
CA LEU A 138 0.16 8.39 -6.44
C LEU A 138 1.11 8.95 -5.37
N LEU A 139 1.32 10.27 -5.37
CA LEU A 139 2.16 10.93 -4.36
C LEU A 139 1.61 10.73 -2.94
N TYR A 140 0.30 10.81 -2.76
CA TYR A 140 -0.34 10.57 -1.47
C TYR A 140 -0.08 9.15 -0.95
N TYR A 141 -0.33 8.12 -1.76
CA TYR A 141 -0.13 6.73 -1.34
C TYR A 141 1.33 6.32 -1.22
N GLU A 142 2.26 7.02 -1.87
CA GLU A 142 3.71 6.90 -1.60
C GLU A 142 4.06 7.37 -0.17
N GLY A 143 3.26 8.28 0.40
CA GLY A 143 3.44 8.86 1.74
C GLY A 143 2.94 8.01 2.89
N LEU A 144 2.23 6.91 2.60
CA LEU A 144 1.64 6.03 3.60
C LEU A 144 2.47 4.76 3.75
N ILE A 145 2.58 4.23 4.98
CA ILE A 145 3.27 2.95 5.25
C ILE A 145 2.35 1.81 4.85
N MET A 146 2.26 1.60 3.54
CA MET A 146 1.40 0.60 2.93
C MET A 146 1.99 0.03 1.66
N LYS A 147 1.55 -1.18 1.32
CA LYS A 147 1.91 -1.89 0.10
C LYS A 147 1.41 -1.27 -1.22
N SER A 148 0.59 -0.22 -1.16
CA SER A 148 -0.17 0.33 -2.31
C SER A 148 0.71 0.83 -3.46
N TRP A 149 1.89 1.39 -3.17
CA TRP A 149 2.81 1.91 -4.18
C TRP A 149 3.50 0.81 -5.02
N LEU A 150 3.58 -0.42 -4.51
CA LEU A 150 4.21 -1.54 -5.23
C LEU A 150 3.41 -1.96 -6.47
N SER A 151 2.09 -1.85 -6.43
CA SER A 151 1.22 -2.24 -7.55
C SER A 151 1.50 -1.43 -8.82
N PRO A 152 1.39 -0.08 -8.84
CA PRO A 152 1.70 0.71 -10.04
C PRO A 152 3.15 0.57 -10.50
N TRP A 153 4.10 0.50 -9.57
CA TRP A 153 5.51 0.28 -9.90
C TRP A 153 5.72 -1.06 -10.63
N GLY A 154 5.15 -2.13 -10.06
CA GLY A 154 5.27 -3.48 -10.59
C GLY A 154 4.55 -3.69 -11.91
N THR A 155 3.33 -3.13 -12.08
CA THR A 155 2.57 -3.24 -13.33
C THR A 155 3.31 -2.56 -14.48
N ALA A 156 3.87 -1.37 -14.24
CA ALA A 156 4.66 -0.64 -15.21
C ALA A 156 5.96 -1.40 -15.57
N ALA A 157 6.68 -1.90 -14.56
CA ALA A 157 7.90 -2.69 -14.79
C ALA A 157 7.61 -3.98 -15.59
N ALA A 158 6.54 -4.71 -15.27
CA ALA A 158 6.15 -5.92 -16.00
C ALA A 158 5.75 -5.61 -17.45
N CYS A 159 5.02 -4.52 -17.67
CA CYS A 159 4.70 -4.04 -19.01
C CYS A 159 5.96 -3.66 -19.81
N LEU A 160 6.92 -2.97 -19.19
CA LEU A 160 8.18 -2.60 -19.83
C LEU A 160 9.02 -3.83 -20.22
N LEU A 161 9.13 -4.83 -19.34
CA LEU A 161 9.82 -6.10 -19.65
C LEU A 161 9.12 -6.85 -20.78
N THR A 162 7.79 -6.83 -20.82
CA THR A 162 7.00 -7.46 -21.89
C THR A 162 7.21 -6.75 -23.23
N LEU A 163 7.30 -5.41 -23.22
CA LEU A 163 7.65 -4.62 -24.40
C LEU A 163 9.07 -4.90 -24.89
N GLN A 164 10.04 -5.00 -23.97
CA GLN A 164 11.41 -5.35 -24.33
C GLN A 164 11.50 -6.75 -24.94
N LEU A 165 10.78 -7.73 -24.38
CA LEU A 165 10.69 -9.07 -24.94
C LEU A 165 10.08 -9.02 -26.36
N PHE A 166 9.04 -8.22 -26.56
CA PHE A 166 8.40 -8.04 -27.87
C PHE A 166 9.36 -7.45 -28.91
N ASP A 167 10.06 -6.37 -28.56
CA ASP A 167 11.01 -5.69 -29.44
C ASP A 167 12.22 -6.59 -29.77
N CYS A 168 12.75 -7.33 -28.80
CA CYS A 168 13.87 -8.26 -29.02
C CYS A 168 13.54 -9.37 -30.02
N VAL A 169 12.28 -9.85 -30.05
CA VAL A 169 11.88 -10.87 -31.01
C VAL A 169 11.61 -10.28 -32.39
N ARG A 170 10.97 -9.11 -32.48
CA ARG A 170 10.81 -8.42 -33.77
C ARG A 170 12.14 -8.00 -34.40
N GLY A 171 13.10 -7.53 -33.61
CA GLY A 171 14.43 -7.16 -34.12
C GLY A 171 15.20 -8.33 -34.74
N ARG A 172 14.83 -9.59 -34.44
CA ARG A 172 15.34 -10.77 -35.13
C ARG A 172 14.77 -10.89 -36.55
N ASP A 173 13.52 -10.50 -36.76
CA ASP A 173 12.86 -10.54 -38.07
C ASP A 173 13.54 -9.55 -39.04
N ASP A 174 14.04 -8.43 -38.50
CA ASP A 174 14.75 -7.39 -39.27
C ASP A 174 16.26 -7.70 -39.47
N GLY A 175 16.75 -8.86 -39.00
CA GLY A 175 18.14 -9.29 -39.17
C GLY A 175 19.19 -8.51 -38.36
N THR A 176 18.76 -7.66 -37.42
CA THR A 176 19.64 -6.72 -36.68
C THR A 176 20.20 -7.27 -35.37
N GLN A 177 19.71 -8.41 -34.86
CA GLN A 177 20.18 -9.00 -33.60
C GLN A 177 20.57 -10.49 -33.66
N SER A 178 21.60 -10.84 -32.89
CA SER A 178 22.09 -12.21 -32.65
C SER A 178 21.07 -13.12 -31.95
N ASN A 179 21.20 -14.43 -32.17
CA ASN A 179 20.30 -15.50 -31.70
C ASN A 179 20.45 -15.79 -30.18
N ASN A 180 20.32 -14.78 -29.33
CA ASN A 180 20.48 -14.91 -27.87
C ASN A 180 19.20 -15.45 -27.19
N TRP A 181 18.97 -16.75 -27.32
CA TRP A 181 17.84 -17.45 -26.67
C TRP A 181 17.88 -17.37 -25.15
N ARG A 182 19.08 -17.35 -24.55
CA ARG A 182 19.26 -17.18 -23.11
C ARG A 182 18.69 -15.84 -22.66
N GLY A 183 18.94 -14.76 -23.41
CA GLY A 183 18.39 -13.43 -23.13
C GLY A 183 16.85 -13.39 -23.13
N LEU A 184 16.19 -14.09 -24.06
CA LEU A 184 14.72 -14.15 -24.08
C LEU A 184 14.15 -14.92 -22.89
N ILE A 185 14.76 -16.06 -22.54
CA ILE A 185 14.36 -16.86 -21.37
C ILE A 185 14.56 -16.05 -20.09
N LEU A 186 15.67 -15.32 -19.98
CA LEU A 186 15.93 -14.42 -18.85
C LEU A 186 14.89 -13.31 -18.77
N LEU A 187 14.53 -12.65 -19.88
CA LEU A 187 13.49 -11.61 -19.89
C LEU A 187 12.12 -12.16 -19.48
N GLY A 188 11.72 -13.31 -20.03
CA GLY A 188 10.47 -13.99 -19.65
C GLY A 188 10.47 -14.44 -18.18
N GLY A 189 11.59 -14.96 -17.70
CA GLY A 189 11.79 -15.32 -16.29
C GLY A 189 11.76 -14.11 -15.36
N LEU A 190 12.40 -12.99 -15.72
CA LEU A 190 12.36 -11.75 -14.94
C LEU A 190 10.95 -11.17 -14.85
N ALA A 191 10.18 -11.21 -15.94
CA ALA A 191 8.78 -10.82 -15.93
C ALA A 191 7.97 -11.71 -14.96
N GLY A 192 8.21 -13.03 -14.98
CA GLY A 192 7.58 -13.97 -14.05
C GLY A 192 8.00 -13.79 -12.59
N VAL A 193 9.28 -13.55 -12.31
CA VAL A 193 9.78 -13.20 -10.96
C VAL A 193 9.08 -11.96 -10.45
N LEU A 194 9.00 -10.90 -11.26
CA LEU A 194 8.34 -9.66 -10.88
C LEU A 194 6.84 -9.87 -10.62
N THR A 195 6.14 -10.62 -11.49
CA THR A 195 4.74 -10.98 -11.24
C THR A 195 4.59 -11.79 -9.96
N GLY A 196 5.50 -12.73 -9.68
CA GLY A 196 5.50 -13.50 -8.43
C GLY A 196 5.70 -12.64 -7.19
N LEU A 197 6.59 -11.65 -7.24
CA LEU A 197 6.75 -10.67 -6.16
C LEU A 197 5.46 -9.87 -5.97
N LEU A 198 4.81 -9.45 -7.04
CA LEU A 198 3.54 -8.72 -6.96
C LEU A 198 2.39 -9.60 -6.45
N CYS A 199 2.39 -10.91 -6.71
CA CYS A 199 1.45 -11.84 -6.09
C CYS A 199 1.58 -11.85 -4.57
N LEU A 200 2.80 -11.69 -4.04
CA LEU A 200 3.03 -11.56 -2.59
C LEU A 200 2.61 -10.19 -2.02
N VAL A 201 2.29 -9.21 -2.88
CA VAL A 201 1.66 -7.94 -2.50
C VAL A 201 0.14 -8.10 -2.54
N ARG A 202 -0.37 -8.57 -3.68
CA ARG A 202 -1.77 -8.94 -3.90
C ARG A 202 -1.84 -10.09 -4.90
N GLU A 203 -2.48 -11.17 -4.51
CA GLU A 203 -2.60 -12.41 -5.26
C GLU A 203 -3.19 -12.24 -6.67
N SER A 204 -4.04 -11.22 -6.87
CA SER A 204 -4.63 -10.92 -8.18
C SER A 204 -3.63 -10.50 -9.26
N HIS A 205 -2.42 -10.07 -8.89
CA HIS A 205 -1.37 -9.75 -9.85
C HIS A 205 -0.93 -10.96 -10.69
N VAL A 206 -1.26 -12.19 -10.28
CA VAL A 206 -1.02 -13.39 -11.10
C VAL A 206 -1.64 -13.29 -12.49
N LEU A 207 -2.75 -12.56 -12.61
CA LEU A 207 -3.44 -12.35 -13.87
C LEU A 207 -2.59 -11.55 -14.88
N MET A 208 -1.51 -10.87 -14.44
CA MET A 208 -0.54 -10.22 -15.33
C MET A 208 0.28 -11.21 -16.15
N LEU A 209 0.28 -12.49 -15.81
CA LEU A 209 0.81 -13.53 -16.68
C LEU A 209 -0.01 -13.67 -17.98
N LEU A 210 -1.28 -13.26 -18.00
CA LEU A 210 -2.14 -13.32 -19.19
C LEU A 210 -1.65 -12.40 -20.33
N PRO A 211 -1.40 -11.09 -20.13
CA PRO A 211 -0.85 -10.24 -21.18
C PRO A 211 0.56 -10.68 -21.59
N ILE A 212 1.39 -11.14 -20.64
CA ILE A 212 2.73 -11.70 -20.95
C ILE A 212 2.60 -12.91 -21.89
N ALA A 213 1.78 -13.89 -21.52
CA ALA A 213 1.55 -15.10 -22.31
C ALA A 213 0.85 -14.80 -23.64
N GLY A 214 -0.06 -13.83 -23.67
CA GLY A 214 -0.74 -13.37 -24.88
C GLY A 214 0.24 -12.77 -25.89
N VAL A 215 1.17 -11.92 -25.43
CA VAL A 215 2.24 -11.37 -26.27
C VAL A 215 3.14 -12.50 -26.79
N ILE A 216 3.59 -13.41 -25.93
CA ILE A 216 4.45 -14.53 -26.33
C ILE A 216 3.73 -15.48 -27.33
N GLY A 217 2.47 -15.82 -27.05
CA GLY A 217 1.70 -16.79 -27.81
C GLY A 217 1.23 -16.25 -29.16
N LEU A 218 0.71 -15.02 -29.19
CA LEU A 218 0.02 -14.44 -30.33
C LEU A 218 0.85 -13.36 -31.05
N GLY A 219 1.69 -12.64 -30.32
CA GLY A 219 2.52 -11.56 -30.85
C GLY A 219 3.83 -12.02 -31.48
N LEU A 220 4.42 -13.10 -30.96
CA LEU A 220 5.76 -13.59 -31.34
C LEU A 220 5.71 -14.78 -32.30
N LYS A 221 4.96 -14.64 -33.39
CA LYS A 221 4.69 -15.74 -34.35
C LYS A 221 5.94 -16.26 -35.06
N THR A 222 7.04 -15.49 -35.08
CA THR A 222 8.30 -15.90 -35.70
C THR A 222 9.09 -16.89 -34.85
N LEU A 223 8.75 -17.04 -33.56
CA LEU A 223 9.30 -18.09 -32.71
C LEU A 223 8.58 -19.43 -32.95
N SER A 224 9.35 -20.53 -32.89
CA SER A 224 8.78 -21.88 -32.92
C SER A 224 7.79 -22.10 -31.77
N ARG A 225 6.86 -23.04 -31.94
CA ARG A 225 5.89 -23.37 -30.88
C ARG A 225 6.58 -23.78 -29.58
N LEU A 226 7.65 -24.57 -29.67
CA LEU A 226 8.42 -25.02 -28.50
C LEU A 226 9.10 -23.86 -27.78
N ALA A 227 9.67 -22.90 -28.52
CA ALA A 227 10.25 -21.69 -27.96
C ALA A 227 9.22 -20.84 -27.20
N ARG A 228 8.04 -20.63 -27.80
CA ARG A 228 6.94 -19.89 -27.14
C ARG A 228 6.48 -20.58 -25.86
N LEU A 229 6.30 -21.90 -25.89
CA LEU A 229 5.96 -22.67 -24.70
C LEU A 229 7.05 -22.60 -23.62
N GLY A 230 8.33 -22.63 -24.02
CA GLY A 230 9.46 -22.47 -23.10
C GLY A 230 9.48 -21.11 -22.41
N LEU A 231 9.18 -20.02 -23.14
CA LEU A 231 9.09 -18.68 -22.56
C LEU A 231 7.89 -18.52 -21.60
N ILE A 232 6.74 -19.08 -21.98
CA ILE A 232 5.56 -19.10 -21.10
C ILE A 232 5.88 -19.93 -19.85
N ALA A 233 6.47 -21.10 -19.99
CA ALA A 233 6.87 -21.94 -18.87
C ALA A 233 7.90 -21.24 -17.98
N ALA A 234 8.85 -20.48 -18.54
CA ALA A 234 9.80 -19.69 -17.77
C ALA A 234 9.11 -18.59 -16.95
N ALA A 235 8.15 -17.86 -17.53
CA ALA A 235 7.39 -16.83 -16.82
C ALA A 235 6.51 -17.42 -15.70
N PHE A 236 5.75 -18.48 -15.99
CA PHE A 236 4.90 -19.13 -14.97
C PHE A 236 5.73 -19.84 -13.90
N GLY A 237 6.79 -20.56 -14.30
CA GLY A 237 7.66 -21.28 -13.38
C GLY A 237 8.39 -20.36 -12.42
N SER A 238 8.91 -19.23 -12.91
CA SER A 238 9.56 -18.24 -12.05
C SER A 238 8.57 -17.54 -11.11
N CYS A 239 7.34 -17.23 -11.56
CA CYS A 239 6.28 -16.71 -10.68
C CYS A 239 5.94 -17.69 -9.55
N LEU A 240 5.83 -18.99 -9.88
CA LEU A 240 5.56 -20.03 -8.90
C LEU A 240 6.72 -20.16 -7.89
N LEU A 241 7.96 -20.15 -8.37
CA LEU A 241 9.16 -20.23 -7.50
C LEU A 241 9.21 -19.09 -6.48
N VAL A 242 8.83 -17.87 -6.86
CA VAL A 242 8.82 -16.71 -5.95
C VAL A 242 7.69 -16.81 -4.92
N THR A 243 6.53 -17.37 -5.29
CA THR A 243 5.38 -17.51 -4.37
C THR A 243 5.45 -18.76 -3.50
N LEU A 244 6.35 -19.70 -3.81
CA LEU A 244 6.49 -20.96 -3.10
C LEU A 244 6.84 -20.81 -1.62
N PRO A 245 7.79 -19.92 -1.19
CA PRO A 245 8.09 -19.75 0.23
C PRO A 245 6.88 -19.37 1.07
N ALA A 246 5.98 -18.51 0.56
CA ALA A 246 4.75 -18.15 1.27
C ALA A 246 3.79 -19.34 1.40
N THR A 247 3.72 -20.18 0.36
CA THR A 247 2.91 -21.41 0.39
C THR A 247 3.47 -22.44 1.38
N VAL A 248 4.80 -22.59 1.42
CA VAL A 248 5.50 -23.47 2.37
C VAL A 248 5.30 -22.99 3.80
N HIS A 249 5.41 -21.68 4.04
CA HIS A 249 5.10 -21.07 5.32
C HIS A 249 3.67 -21.41 5.76
N ASN A 250 2.68 -21.19 4.90
CA ASN A 250 1.27 -21.46 5.21
C ASN A 250 1.01 -22.93 5.54
N TRP A 251 1.72 -23.85 4.85
CA TRP A 251 1.64 -25.27 5.13
C TRP A 251 2.18 -25.62 6.52
N TYR A 252 3.31 -25.02 6.93
CA TYR A 252 3.89 -25.24 8.26
C TYR A 252 3.07 -24.57 9.37
N ALA A 253 2.68 -23.31 9.19
CA ALA A 253 2.00 -22.50 10.20
C ALA A 253 0.54 -22.93 10.42
N GLY A 254 -0.18 -23.33 9.36
CA GLY A 254 -1.61 -23.62 9.43
C GLY A 254 -2.01 -25.06 9.14
N SER A 255 -1.04 -25.96 8.84
CA SER A 255 -1.31 -27.32 8.32
C SER A 255 -2.23 -27.34 7.09
N GLN A 256 -2.21 -26.26 6.28
CA GLN A 256 -3.10 -26.08 5.14
C GLN A 256 -2.33 -25.64 3.90
N LEU A 257 -2.69 -26.20 2.74
CA LEU A 257 -2.11 -25.81 1.46
C LEU A 257 -2.80 -24.55 0.93
N VAL A 258 -2.36 -23.39 1.41
CA VAL A 258 -2.86 -22.07 0.99
C VAL A 258 -1.83 -21.35 0.14
N TRP A 259 -2.21 -20.99 -1.09
CA TRP A 259 -1.33 -20.29 -2.01
C TRP A 259 -1.35 -18.78 -1.72
N VAL A 260 -0.22 -18.30 -1.19
CA VAL A 260 0.00 -16.92 -0.72
C VAL A 260 -0.94 -16.51 0.43
N THR A 261 -2.24 -16.31 0.22
CA THR A 261 -3.20 -15.83 1.23
C THR A 261 -4.51 -16.63 1.28
N SER A 262 -5.19 -16.63 2.42
CA SER A 262 -6.48 -17.34 2.63
C SER A 262 -7.75 -16.53 2.36
N GLY A 263 -7.68 -15.22 2.13
CA GLY A 263 -8.85 -14.31 2.07
C GLY A 263 -9.62 -14.25 0.76
N GLY A 264 -9.22 -14.98 -0.29
CA GLY A 264 -9.77 -14.78 -1.65
C GLY A 264 -11.30 -15.00 -1.77
N GLY A 265 -11.87 -15.88 -0.95
CA GLY A 265 -13.32 -16.11 -0.95
C GLY A 265 -14.12 -14.99 -0.30
N GLU A 266 -13.54 -14.35 0.71
CA GLU A 266 -14.13 -13.24 1.46
C GLU A 266 -14.18 -11.99 0.57
N VAL A 267 -13.10 -11.73 -0.17
CA VAL A 267 -13.02 -10.67 -1.17
C VAL A 267 -14.12 -10.81 -2.24
N LEU A 268 -14.34 -12.04 -2.73
CA LEU A 268 -15.39 -12.30 -3.71
C LEU A 268 -16.79 -12.12 -3.12
N PHE A 269 -17.00 -12.56 -1.88
CA PHE A 269 -18.27 -12.38 -1.17
C PHE A 269 -18.58 -10.91 -0.90
N MET A 270 -17.61 -10.10 -0.48
CA MET A 270 -17.82 -8.65 -0.36
C MET A 270 -18.17 -7.99 -1.71
N GLY A 271 -17.62 -8.49 -2.81
CA GLY A 271 -17.90 -7.98 -4.15
C GLY A 271 -19.26 -8.36 -4.73
N TRP A 272 -19.83 -9.52 -4.35
CA TRP A 272 -21.02 -10.09 -5.01
C TRP A 272 -22.11 -10.57 -4.06
N GLY A 273 -21.88 -10.51 -2.75
CA GLY A 273 -22.79 -11.02 -1.75
C GLY A 273 -24.06 -10.17 -1.60
N PRO A 274 -24.98 -10.61 -0.71
CA PRO A 274 -26.27 -9.98 -0.53
C PRO A 274 -26.21 -8.51 -0.08
N GLU A 275 -25.11 -8.08 0.55
CA GLU A 275 -24.89 -6.70 1.02
C GLU A 275 -23.95 -5.91 0.10
N ALA A 276 -23.49 -6.48 -1.03
CA ALA A 276 -22.57 -5.80 -1.93
C ALA A 276 -23.23 -4.56 -2.59
N THR A 277 -22.49 -3.45 -2.59
CA THR A 277 -22.93 -2.13 -3.09
C THR A 277 -22.09 -1.63 -4.28
N GLY A 278 -20.96 -2.29 -4.57
CA GLY A 278 -20.01 -1.94 -5.64
C GLY A 278 -18.72 -1.29 -5.16
N TYR A 279 -18.60 -0.96 -3.88
CA TYR A 279 -17.38 -0.50 -3.22
C TYR A 279 -17.05 -1.39 -1.99
N TYR A 280 -15.94 -1.12 -1.31
CA TYR A 280 -15.59 -1.85 -0.09
C TYR A 280 -16.53 -1.51 1.07
N GLN A 281 -17.22 -2.52 1.59
CA GLN A 281 -18.05 -2.38 2.78
C GLN A 281 -17.98 -3.69 3.55
N ASN A 282 -17.71 -3.61 4.86
CA ASN A 282 -17.75 -4.78 5.72
C ASN A 282 -19.20 -5.29 5.81
N PRO A 283 -19.43 -6.61 5.63
CA PRO A 283 -20.73 -7.19 5.90
C PRO A 283 -21.16 -6.95 7.36
N SER A 284 -22.46 -6.92 7.62
CA SER A 284 -23.06 -6.66 8.94
C SER A 284 -22.54 -7.54 10.10
N PHE A 285 -21.98 -8.71 9.79
CA PHE A 285 -21.42 -9.66 10.77
C PHE A 285 -19.90 -9.55 10.96
N VAL A 286 -19.23 -8.64 10.24
CA VAL A 286 -17.77 -8.48 10.23
C VAL A 286 -17.41 -7.15 10.85
N ARG A 287 -16.48 -7.16 11.81
CA ARG A 287 -15.95 -5.92 12.41
C ARG A 287 -14.98 -5.24 11.43
N PRO A 288 -15.00 -3.90 11.30
CA PRO A 288 -14.11 -3.15 10.42
C PRO A 288 -12.70 -3.02 11.02
N ASP A 289 -12.07 -4.16 11.29
CA ASP A 289 -10.75 -4.28 11.90
C ASP A 289 -9.91 -5.30 11.11
N PRO A 290 -8.80 -4.89 10.46
CA PRO A 290 -7.94 -5.79 9.70
C PRO A 290 -7.36 -6.96 10.51
N PHE A 291 -7.29 -6.84 11.84
CA PHE A 291 -6.80 -7.92 12.72
C PHE A 291 -7.87 -9.00 12.97
N LEU A 292 -9.15 -8.71 12.74
CA LEU A 292 -10.27 -9.56 13.16
C LEU A 292 -11.19 -9.97 12.00
N GLU A 293 -11.16 -9.25 10.87
CA GLU A 293 -12.07 -9.46 9.74
C GLU A 293 -12.06 -10.92 9.24
N HIS A 294 -10.88 -11.49 9.01
CA HIS A 294 -10.72 -12.86 8.53
C HIS A 294 -11.22 -13.90 9.56
N GLU A 295 -11.05 -13.61 10.85
CA GLU A 295 -11.58 -14.46 11.91
C GLU A 295 -13.12 -14.43 11.93
N ASP A 296 -13.73 -13.26 11.80
CA ASP A 296 -15.18 -13.08 11.78
C ASP A 296 -15.83 -13.85 10.62
N PHE A 297 -15.25 -13.79 9.42
CA PHE A 297 -15.70 -14.59 8.27
C PHE A 297 -15.64 -16.09 8.55
N ARG A 298 -14.61 -16.57 9.23
CA ARG A 298 -14.44 -17.99 9.57
C ARG A 298 -15.39 -18.43 10.68
N LEU A 299 -15.61 -17.61 11.70
CA LEU A 299 -16.57 -17.86 12.77
C LEU A 299 -17.99 -17.93 12.20
N GLU A 300 -18.33 -17.01 11.31
CA GLU A 300 -19.65 -17.00 10.66
C GLU A 300 -19.85 -18.21 9.73
N ALA A 301 -18.83 -18.59 8.95
CA ALA A 301 -18.87 -19.83 8.17
C ALA A 301 -19.04 -21.07 9.06
N SER A 302 -18.34 -21.11 10.20
CA SER A 302 -18.44 -22.20 11.17
C SER A 302 -19.85 -22.29 11.76
N ARG A 303 -20.45 -21.15 12.11
CA ARG A 303 -21.82 -21.06 12.62
C ARG A 303 -22.84 -21.56 11.62
N ARG A 304 -22.74 -21.15 10.34
CA ARG A 304 -23.66 -21.57 9.27
C ARG A 304 -23.53 -23.04 8.91
N LEU A 305 -22.34 -23.62 9.05
CA LEU A 305 -22.08 -25.04 8.77
C LEU A 305 -22.26 -25.94 10.00
N GLY A 306 -22.48 -25.38 11.19
CA GLY A 306 -22.67 -26.12 12.43
C GLY A 306 -21.42 -26.86 12.92
N ARG A 307 -20.22 -26.48 12.45
CA ARG A 307 -18.93 -27.06 12.85
C ARG A 307 -17.79 -26.07 12.67
N PRO A 308 -16.69 -26.18 13.43
CA PRO A 308 -15.47 -25.43 13.14
C PRO A 308 -14.98 -25.69 11.70
N VAL A 309 -14.54 -24.62 11.03
CA VAL A 309 -13.96 -24.71 9.68
C VAL A 309 -12.53 -24.16 9.62
N THR A 310 -11.75 -24.74 8.71
CA THR A 310 -10.42 -24.28 8.34
C THR A 310 -10.45 -23.01 7.48
N TYR A 311 -9.32 -22.31 7.34
CA TYR A 311 -9.19 -21.15 6.44
C TYR A 311 -9.59 -21.48 5.00
N THR A 312 -9.13 -22.63 4.51
CA THR A 312 -9.43 -23.10 3.15
C THR A 312 -10.93 -23.42 2.98
N GLU A 313 -11.56 -24.02 3.99
CA GLU A 313 -13.00 -24.29 3.96
C GLU A 313 -13.83 -23.01 4.04
N SER A 314 -13.44 -22.06 4.89
CA SER A 314 -14.08 -20.73 4.97
C SER A 314 -14.04 -20.02 3.62
N SER A 315 -12.85 -19.90 3.01
CA SER A 315 -12.72 -19.27 1.69
C SER A 315 -13.57 -19.97 0.63
N LYS A 316 -13.57 -21.30 0.57
CA LYS A 316 -14.41 -22.05 -0.39
C LYS A 316 -15.90 -21.84 -0.16
N PHE A 317 -16.33 -21.76 1.10
CA PHE A 317 -17.72 -21.49 1.46
C PHE A 317 -18.15 -20.13 0.90
N TRP A 318 -17.39 -19.06 1.20
CA TRP A 318 -17.70 -17.71 0.76
C TRP A 318 -17.60 -17.53 -0.77
N THR A 319 -16.63 -18.17 -1.43
CA THR A 319 -16.56 -18.19 -2.90
C THR A 319 -17.83 -18.80 -3.51
N ARG A 320 -18.29 -19.94 -2.98
CA ARG A 320 -19.50 -20.60 -3.50
C ARG A 320 -20.74 -19.74 -3.27
N THR A 321 -20.87 -19.12 -2.10
CA THR A 321 -21.97 -18.22 -1.79
C THR A 321 -21.97 -17.01 -2.73
N ALA A 322 -20.81 -16.39 -2.96
CA ALA A 322 -20.68 -15.26 -3.88
C ALA A 322 -21.07 -15.62 -5.31
N ILE A 323 -20.58 -16.76 -5.82
CA ILE A 323 -20.93 -17.24 -7.18
C ILE A 323 -22.42 -17.58 -7.27
N SER A 324 -22.98 -18.23 -6.24
CA SER A 324 -24.41 -18.53 -6.17
C SER A 324 -25.22 -17.24 -6.26
N GLU A 325 -24.94 -16.27 -5.39
CA GLU A 325 -25.64 -14.96 -5.37
C GLU A 325 -25.53 -14.24 -6.71
N ALA A 326 -24.32 -14.21 -7.30
CA ALA A 326 -24.08 -13.55 -8.57
C ALA A 326 -24.86 -14.18 -9.74
N THR A 327 -25.05 -15.51 -9.71
CA THR A 327 -25.71 -16.27 -10.78
C THR A 327 -27.21 -16.41 -10.59
N THR A 328 -27.73 -16.37 -9.35
CA THR A 328 -29.16 -16.36 -9.07
C THR A 328 -29.80 -14.99 -9.32
N HIS A 329 -29.05 -13.90 -9.09
CA HIS A 329 -29.55 -12.52 -9.20
C HIS A 329 -28.88 -11.72 -10.33
N ILE A 330 -28.92 -12.25 -11.56
CA ILE A 330 -28.25 -11.66 -12.75
C ILE A 330 -28.52 -10.15 -12.93
N PRO A 331 -29.76 -9.62 -12.84
CA PRO A 331 -29.98 -8.18 -13.02
C PRO A 331 -29.24 -7.33 -11.99
N ARG A 332 -29.20 -7.76 -10.73
CA ARG A 332 -28.44 -7.10 -9.66
C ARG A 332 -26.93 -7.20 -9.93
N SER A 333 -26.44 -8.37 -10.34
CA SER A 333 -25.03 -8.56 -10.68
C SER A 333 -24.56 -7.64 -11.81
N LEU A 334 -25.41 -7.43 -12.83
CA LEU A 334 -25.13 -6.48 -13.91
C LEU A 334 -25.13 -5.03 -13.39
N ASP A 335 -26.08 -4.67 -12.52
CA ASP A 335 -26.09 -3.35 -11.87
C ASP A 335 -24.82 -3.12 -11.04
N LEU A 336 -24.39 -4.11 -10.24
CA LEU A 336 -23.15 -4.04 -9.47
C LEU A 336 -21.92 -3.88 -10.36
N LEU A 337 -21.86 -4.58 -11.50
CA LEU A 337 -20.77 -4.45 -12.46
C LEU A 337 -20.70 -3.02 -13.03
N VAL A 338 -21.85 -2.45 -13.38
CA VAL A 338 -21.95 -1.06 -13.87
C VAL A 338 -21.53 -0.08 -12.77
N ARG A 339 -22.01 -0.24 -11.54
CA ARG A 339 -21.61 0.59 -10.39
C ARG A 339 -20.11 0.56 -10.16
N LYS A 340 -19.50 -0.63 -10.13
CA LYS A 340 -18.04 -0.79 -9.98
C LYS A 340 -17.27 -0.09 -11.09
N ALA A 341 -17.74 -0.19 -12.33
CA ALA A 341 -17.14 0.48 -13.48
C ALA A 341 -17.26 2.01 -13.39
N VAL A 342 -18.44 2.52 -13.01
CA VAL A 342 -18.65 3.96 -12.79
C VAL A 342 -17.74 4.47 -11.68
N ILE A 343 -17.65 3.79 -10.54
CA ILE A 343 -16.73 4.14 -9.44
C ILE A 343 -15.28 4.11 -9.93
N LEU A 344 -14.88 3.12 -10.73
CA LEU A 344 -13.51 3.01 -11.24
C LEU A 344 -13.13 4.18 -12.15
N LEU A 345 -14.10 4.71 -12.90
CA LEU A 345 -13.91 5.79 -13.86
C LEU A 345 -14.29 7.17 -13.31
N ASN A 346 -14.60 7.29 -12.02
CA ASN A 346 -14.96 8.55 -11.38
C ASN A 346 -13.75 9.23 -10.72
N ASP A 347 -13.74 10.55 -10.63
CA ASP A 347 -12.64 11.28 -10.01
C ASP A 347 -12.51 11.05 -8.51
N TYR A 348 -13.64 10.82 -7.85
CA TYR A 348 -13.65 10.67 -6.41
C TYR A 348 -12.90 9.40 -6.01
N GLU A 349 -11.87 9.60 -5.20
CA GLU A 349 -11.06 8.54 -4.63
C GLU A 349 -11.81 7.94 -3.43
N VAL A 350 -12.69 6.96 -3.71
CA VAL A 350 -13.52 6.29 -2.69
C VAL A 350 -12.64 5.82 -1.54
N PRO A 351 -12.87 6.31 -0.30
CA PRO A 351 -11.99 6.01 0.81
C PRO A 351 -12.23 4.59 1.31
N ASP A 352 -11.21 4.08 2.00
CA ASP A 352 -11.30 2.90 2.85
C ASP A 352 -11.09 3.40 4.28
N SER A 353 -9.90 3.21 4.85
CA SER A 353 -9.44 3.87 6.08
C SER A 353 -8.72 5.20 5.85
N ASP A 354 -8.43 5.53 4.58
CA ASP A 354 -7.67 6.71 4.15
C ASP A 354 -8.48 7.58 3.19
N PHE A 355 -8.44 8.91 3.41
CA PHE A 355 -9.25 9.87 2.68
C PHE A 355 -8.37 10.86 1.92
N TYR A 356 -8.19 10.62 0.62
CA TYR A 356 -7.41 11.52 -0.23
C TYR A 356 -8.04 12.93 -0.28
N SER A 357 -9.37 13.03 -0.32
CA SER A 357 -10.12 14.30 -0.29
C SER A 357 -9.81 15.14 0.96
N VAL A 358 -9.66 14.50 2.12
CA VAL A 358 -9.24 15.16 3.37
C VAL A 358 -7.78 15.58 3.29
N ALA A 359 -6.91 14.69 2.77
CA ALA A 359 -5.51 15.01 2.59
C ALA A 359 -5.29 16.24 1.67
N GLN A 360 -6.15 16.45 0.68
CA GLN A 360 -6.12 17.66 -0.16
C GLN A 360 -6.46 18.95 0.60
N ARG A 361 -7.28 18.88 1.65
CA ARG A 361 -7.63 20.07 2.47
C ARG A 361 -6.54 20.42 3.48
N VAL A 362 -5.81 19.41 3.95
CA VAL A 362 -4.81 19.57 5.02
C VAL A 362 -3.40 19.76 4.46
N HIS A 363 -3.05 19.09 3.36
CA HIS A 363 -1.72 19.15 2.77
C HIS A 363 -1.65 20.15 1.61
N PRO A 364 -0.84 21.22 1.71
CA PRO A 364 -0.91 22.37 0.79
C PRO A 364 -0.53 22.03 -0.66
N LEU A 365 0.28 20.99 -0.91
CA LEU A 365 0.62 20.56 -2.27
C LEU A 365 -0.48 19.73 -2.95
N LEU A 366 -1.19 18.87 -2.22
CA LEU A 366 -2.09 17.88 -2.83
C LEU A 366 -3.33 18.52 -3.49
N ALA A 367 -3.73 19.70 -3.02
CA ALA A 367 -4.83 20.48 -3.58
C ALA A 367 -4.59 20.91 -5.04
N TRP A 368 -3.33 21.05 -5.46
CA TRP A 368 -2.96 21.59 -6.78
C TRP A 368 -2.54 20.52 -7.78
N LEU A 369 -2.43 19.26 -7.33
CA LEU A 369 -1.98 18.17 -8.18
C LEU A 369 -3.13 17.58 -8.99
N PRO A 370 -2.87 17.12 -10.23
CA PRO A 370 -3.89 16.54 -11.09
C PRO A 370 -4.52 15.29 -10.47
N THR A 371 -5.84 15.20 -10.58
CA THR A 371 -6.66 14.05 -10.21
C THR A 371 -7.07 13.24 -11.45
N PHE A 372 -7.86 12.19 -11.27
CA PHE A 372 -8.20 11.24 -12.33
C PHE A 372 -9.01 11.88 -13.46
N SER A 373 -10.00 12.75 -13.14
CA SER A 373 -10.88 13.40 -14.11
C SER A 373 -10.12 14.15 -15.19
N LEU A 374 -9.10 14.91 -14.80
CA LEU A 374 -8.27 15.67 -15.73
C LEU A 374 -7.56 14.78 -16.76
N LEU A 375 -7.20 13.56 -16.36
CA LEU A 375 -6.55 12.60 -17.24
C LEU A 375 -7.56 11.73 -18.01
N ALA A 376 -8.72 11.44 -17.43
CA ALA A 376 -9.66 10.42 -17.90
C ALA A 376 -10.07 10.63 -19.36
N GLY A 377 -10.60 11.80 -19.71
CA GLY A 377 -11.06 12.05 -21.07
C GLY A 377 -9.93 12.10 -22.09
N ILE A 378 -8.78 12.67 -21.72
CA ILE A 378 -7.60 12.73 -22.58
C ILE A 378 -7.04 11.31 -22.80
N ALA A 379 -7.06 10.47 -21.77
CA ALA A 379 -6.64 9.08 -21.83
C ALA A 379 -7.52 8.24 -22.75
N VAL A 380 -8.84 8.41 -22.73
CA VAL A 380 -9.74 7.71 -23.67
C VAL A 380 -9.44 8.08 -25.12
N VAL A 381 -9.19 9.37 -25.41
CA VAL A 381 -8.76 9.81 -26.74
C VAL A 381 -7.44 9.14 -27.12
N GLY A 382 -6.45 9.16 -26.23
CA GLY A 382 -5.13 8.57 -26.49
C GLY A 382 -5.15 7.06 -26.63
N LEU A 383 -6.05 6.36 -25.93
CA LEU A 383 -6.31 4.94 -26.06
C LEU A 383 -6.81 4.61 -27.48
N CYS A 384 -7.83 5.33 -27.96
CA CYS A 384 -8.39 5.17 -29.29
C CYS A 384 -7.35 5.47 -30.38
N VAL A 385 -6.59 6.56 -30.23
CA VAL A 385 -5.60 6.99 -31.22
C VAL A 385 -4.35 6.12 -31.21
N GLY A 386 -3.88 5.67 -30.03
CA GLY A 386 -2.68 4.86 -29.89
C GLY A 386 -2.75 3.56 -30.69
N LEU A 387 -3.88 2.86 -30.65
CA LEU A 387 -4.11 1.63 -31.42
C LEU A 387 -4.09 1.86 -32.94
N LEU A 388 -4.45 3.05 -33.40
CA LEU A 388 -4.45 3.41 -34.82
C LEU A 388 -3.06 3.76 -35.34
N ILE A 389 -2.12 4.12 -34.44
CA ILE A 389 -0.77 4.56 -34.80
C ILE A 389 0.23 3.43 -34.65
N ASP A 390 0.22 2.73 -33.51
CA ASP A 390 1.18 1.65 -33.26
C ASP A 390 0.52 0.48 -32.54
N ARG A 391 0.62 -0.71 -33.14
CA ARG A 391 0.08 -1.95 -32.56
C ARG A 391 0.72 -2.31 -31.22
N ARG A 392 1.91 -1.80 -30.90
CA ARG A 392 2.56 -1.99 -29.58
C ARG A 392 1.72 -1.45 -28.43
N PHE A 393 0.80 -0.50 -28.67
CA PHE A 393 -0.17 -0.06 -27.67
C PHE A 393 -1.03 -1.19 -27.11
N ILE A 394 -1.21 -2.31 -27.84
CA ILE A 394 -1.97 -3.45 -27.32
C ILE A 394 -1.37 -4.01 -26.01
N ILE A 395 -0.06 -3.85 -25.79
CA ILE A 395 0.62 -4.37 -24.61
C ILE A 395 0.18 -3.60 -23.35
N PRO A 396 0.42 -2.27 -23.21
CA PRO A 396 -0.08 -1.53 -22.06
C PRO A 396 -1.61 -1.59 -21.92
N ILE A 397 -2.36 -1.67 -23.03
CA ILE A 397 -3.82 -1.84 -23.00
C ILE A 397 -4.22 -3.17 -22.36
N SER A 398 -3.52 -4.26 -22.70
CA SER A 398 -3.80 -5.58 -22.11
C SER A 398 -3.50 -5.64 -20.61
N PHE A 399 -2.44 -4.97 -20.14
CA PHE A 399 -2.15 -4.82 -18.72
C PHE A 399 -3.23 -3.99 -18.01
N ALA A 400 -3.61 -2.84 -18.58
CA ALA A 400 -4.70 -2.01 -18.07
C ALA A 400 -6.03 -2.79 -18.01
N ALA A 401 -6.36 -3.57 -19.05
CA ALA A 401 -7.58 -4.36 -19.13
C ALA A 401 -7.64 -5.46 -18.07
N VAL A 402 -6.53 -6.17 -17.81
CA VAL A 402 -6.46 -7.15 -16.72
C VAL A 402 -6.64 -6.50 -15.36
N HIS A 403 -6.05 -5.33 -15.15
CA HIS A 403 -6.22 -4.57 -13.91
C HIS A 403 -7.68 -4.16 -13.70
N VAL A 404 -8.32 -3.60 -14.74
CA VAL A 404 -9.75 -3.26 -14.73
C VAL A 404 -10.60 -4.49 -14.44
N ALA A 405 -10.37 -5.61 -15.12
CA ALA A 405 -11.13 -6.84 -14.92
C ALA A 405 -11.02 -7.35 -13.48
N THR A 406 -9.82 -7.25 -12.88
CA THR A 406 -9.61 -7.63 -11.49
C THR A 406 -10.48 -6.81 -10.55
N VAL A 407 -10.46 -5.48 -10.68
CA VAL A 407 -11.26 -4.58 -9.82
C VAL A 407 -12.76 -4.81 -10.02
N LEU A 408 -13.21 -5.07 -11.25
CA LEU A 408 -14.62 -5.34 -11.54
C LEU A 408 -15.11 -6.70 -10.99
N ILE A 409 -14.23 -7.72 -10.97
CA ILE A 409 -14.53 -9.02 -10.36
C ILE A 409 -14.54 -8.91 -8.83
N THR A 410 -13.76 -8.03 -8.22
CA THR A 410 -13.75 -7.83 -6.76
C THR A 410 -14.62 -6.64 -6.38
N TYR A 411 -14.19 -5.78 -5.47
CA TYR A 411 -14.79 -4.48 -5.17
C TYR A 411 -13.75 -3.37 -5.39
N ASN A 412 -14.21 -2.11 -5.31
CA ASN A 412 -13.41 -0.94 -5.68
C ASN A 412 -13.33 0.10 -4.56
N PHE A 413 -12.14 0.69 -4.43
CA PHE A 413 -11.82 1.86 -3.60
C PHE A 413 -10.49 2.45 -4.10
N SER A 414 -10.23 3.69 -3.74
CA SER A 414 -9.13 4.55 -4.21
C SER A 414 -7.80 3.83 -4.51
N ARG A 415 -7.21 3.14 -3.51
CA ARG A 415 -5.90 2.47 -3.69
C ARG A 415 -5.90 1.32 -4.70
N PHE A 416 -7.05 0.77 -5.09
CA PHE A 416 -7.15 -0.31 -6.09
C PHE A 416 -7.05 0.22 -7.51
N ARG A 417 -7.31 1.52 -7.74
CA ARG A 417 -7.13 2.15 -9.05
C ARG A 417 -5.65 2.38 -9.40
N LEU A 418 -4.77 2.53 -8.39
CA LEU A 418 -3.38 2.95 -8.60
C LEU A 418 -2.62 2.13 -9.64
N GLY A 419 -2.81 0.80 -9.67
CA GLY A 419 -2.16 -0.08 -10.65
C GLY A 419 -2.48 0.22 -12.12
N LEU A 420 -3.60 0.91 -12.39
CA LEU A 420 -4.03 1.36 -13.72
C LEU A 420 -3.39 2.69 -14.14
N ILE A 421 -3.04 3.55 -13.17
CA ILE A 421 -2.62 4.94 -13.40
C ILE A 421 -1.40 5.09 -14.31
N PRO A 422 -0.34 4.26 -14.24
CA PRO A 422 0.79 4.36 -15.17
C PRO A 422 0.35 4.31 -16.64
N PHE A 423 -0.66 3.48 -16.94
CA PHE A 423 -1.22 3.35 -18.29
C PHE A 423 -2.15 4.51 -18.64
N VAL A 424 -2.94 5.01 -17.68
CA VAL A 424 -3.77 6.22 -17.87
C VAL A 424 -2.89 7.43 -18.18
N CYS A 425 -1.78 7.64 -17.47
CA CYS A 425 -0.81 8.70 -17.77
C CYS A 425 -0.21 8.55 -19.17
N LEU A 426 0.14 7.32 -19.57
CA LEU A 426 0.63 7.03 -20.92
C LEU A 426 -0.41 7.37 -22.00
N PHE A 427 -1.66 6.93 -21.81
CA PHE A 427 -2.74 7.22 -22.75
C PHE A 427 -3.08 8.71 -22.76
N ALA A 428 -3.10 9.38 -21.61
CA ALA A 428 -3.34 10.82 -21.52
C ALA A 428 -2.25 11.61 -22.26
N ALA A 429 -0.97 11.23 -22.10
CA ALA A 429 0.13 11.84 -22.86
C ALA A 429 -0.06 11.65 -24.38
N MET A 430 -0.52 10.47 -24.81
CA MET A 430 -0.81 10.18 -26.22
C MET A 430 -1.98 11.03 -26.75
N GLY A 431 -3.06 11.14 -25.98
CA GLY A 431 -4.23 11.96 -26.31
C GLY A 431 -3.87 13.44 -26.40
N ALA A 432 -3.13 13.96 -25.42
CA ALA A 432 -2.67 15.35 -25.40
C ALA A 432 -1.77 15.67 -26.59
N CYS A 433 -0.80 14.81 -26.93
CA CYS A 433 0.04 14.98 -28.11
C CYS A 433 -0.79 15.02 -29.40
N SER A 434 -1.79 14.15 -29.50
CA SER A 434 -2.69 14.05 -30.66
C SER A 434 -3.60 15.29 -30.80
N ILE A 435 -4.11 15.81 -29.68
CA ILE A 435 -4.94 17.03 -29.65
C ILE A 435 -4.11 18.26 -30.01
N LEU A 436 -2.90 18.40 -29.46
CA LEU A 436 -2.09 19.62 -29.61
C LEU A 436 -1.42 19.68 -30.98
N ARG A 437 -0.75 18.60 -31.38
CA ARG A 437 0.15 18.59 -32.55
C ARG A 437 -0.43 17.84 -33.75
N GLY A 438 -1.56 17.18 -33.58
CA GLY A 438 -2.08 16.22 -34.55
C GLY A 438 -1.29 14.90 -34.50
N THR A 439 -1.78 13.91 -35.23
CA THR A 439 -1.21 12.56 -35.22
C THR A 439 -0.20 12.36 -36.36
N ALA A 440 1.08 12.58 -36.07
CA ALA A 440 2.14 12.16 -36.98
C ALA A 440 2.13 10.63 -37.11
N GLY A 441 2.12 10.11 -38.34
CA GLY A 441 2.08 8.66 -38.61
C GLY A 441 0.69 8.00 -38.57
N GLY A 442 -0.35 8.70 -38.11
CA GLY A 442 -1.74 8.21 -38.17
C GLY A 442 -2.45 8.50 -39.50
N PRO A 443 -3.66 7.95 -39.72
CA PRO A 443 -4.51 8.24 -40.87
C PRO A 443 -4.73 9.75 -41.09
N ASN A 444 -4.85 10.18 -42.36
CA ASN A 444 -4.96 11.61 -42.72
C ASN A 444 -6.12 12.34 -42.02
N PHE A 445 -7.23 11.64 -41.73
CA PHE A 445 -8.39 12.24 -41.05
C PHE A 445 -8.09 12.69 -39.62
N LEU A 446 -7.06 12.13 -38.96
CA LEU A 446 -6.67 12.50 -37.60
C LEU A 446 -5.70 13.70 -37.52
N ARG A 447 -5.38 14.34 -38.65
CA ARG A 447 -4.40 15.45 -38.71
C ARG A 447 -5.06 16.84 -38.78
N GLY A 448 -6.32 16.91 -39.20
CA GLY A 448 -7.02 18.17 -39.43
C GLY A 448 -7.52 18.85 -38.15
N PHE A 449 -7.81 20.15 -38.24
CA PHE A 449 -8.47 20.91 -37.16
C PHE A 449 -9.81 20.29 -36.70
N PRO A 450 -10.70 19.81 -37.58
CA PRO A 450 -11.97 19.20 -37.15
C PRO A 450 -11.78 17.98 -36.24
N ALA A 451 -10.81 17.11 -36.56
CA ALA A 451 -10.52 15.95 -35.74
C ALA A 451 -9.94 16.34 -34.37
N ARG A 452 -9.06 17.35 -34.33
CA ARG A 452 -8.53 17.88 -33.06
C ARG A 452 -9.64 18.50 -32.21
N LEU A 453 -10.55 19.26 -32.80
CA LEU A 453 -11.70 19.81 -32.10
C LEU A 453 -12.61 18.71 -31.54
N MET A 454 -12.92 17.69 -32.33
CA MET A 454 -13.70 16.53 -31.88
C MET A 454 -13.02 15.82 -30.72
N MET A 455 -11.72 15.53 -30.82
CA MET A 455 -10.94 14.91 -29.74
C MET A 455 -10.96 15.77 -28.47
N THR A 456 -10.80 17.09 -28.58
CA THR A 456 -10.89 18.01 -27.43
C THR A 456 -12.27 17.99 -26.78
N VAL A 457 -13.35 18.07 -27.58
CA VAL A 457 -14.72 18.02 -27.06
C VAL A 457 -14.99 16.69 -26.38
N THR A 458 -14.59 15.56 -26.99
CA THR A 458 -14.71 14.23 -26.38
C THR A 458 -13.94 14.15 -25.06
N ALA A 459 -12.71 14.64 -25.03
CA ALA A 459 -11.91 14.66 -23.80
C ALA A 459 -12.57 15.50 -22.70
N ILE A 460 -13.10 16.68 -23.02
CA ILE A 460 -13.80 17.54 -22.06
C ILE A 460 -15.06 16.85 -21.53
N LEU A 461 -15.91 16.31 -22.41
CA LEU A 461 -17.17 15.67 -22.00
C LEU A 461 -16.93 14.46 -21.08
N ILE A 462 -15.94 13.62 -21.40
CA ILE A 462 -15.60 12.46 -20.56
C ILE A 462 -15.00 12.91 -19.23
N SER A 463 -14.14 13.94 -19.23
CA SER A 463 -13.53 14.46 -18.01
C SER A 463 -14.58 15.10 -17.09
N LEU A 464 -15.54 15.84 -17.66
CA LEU A 464 -16.68 16.39 -16.92
C LEU A 464 -17.57 15.28 -16.34
N TRP A 465 -17.88 14.25 -17.13
CA TRP A 465 -18.63 13.09 -16.64
C TRP A 465 -17.90 12.36 -15.51
N SER A 466 -16.58 12.18 -15.64
CA SER A 466 -15.73 11.56 -14.62
C SER A 466 -15.66 12.40 -13.34
N TRP A 467 -15.67 13.74 -13.44
CA TRP A 467 -15.64 14.64 -12.30
C TRP A 467 -16.96 14.69 -11.52
N MET A 468 -18.11 14.48 -12.18
CA MET A 468 -19.41 14.49 -11.52
C MET A 468 -19.56 13.26 -10.62
N PRO A 469 -19.81 13.41 -9.30
CA PRO A 469 -20.02 12.27 -8.43
C PRO A 469 -21.28 11.49 -8.86
N PRO A 470 -21.24 10.15 -8.91
CA PRO A 470 -22.39 9.33 -9.28
C PRO A 470 -23.55 9.56 -8.30
N PRO A 471 -24.83 9.49 -8.73
CA PRO A 471 -25.98 9.65 -7.83
C PRO A 471 -25.97 8.70 -6.63
N ALA A 472 -25.45 7.48 -6.83
CA ALA A 472 -25.26 6.49 -5.76
C ALA A 472 -24.35 6.98 -4.61
N PHE A 473 -23.55 8.04 -4.82
CA PHE A 473 -22.64 8.59 -3.80
C PHE A 473 -23.37 9.42 -2.75
N GLN A 474 -24.53 10.00 -3.07
CA GLN A 474 -25.33 10.74 -2.10
C GLN A 474 -25.99 9.81 -1.05
N GLU A 475 -26.11 8.52 -1.39
CA GLU A 475 -26.63 7.47 -0.49
C GLU A 475 -25.52 6.78 0.34
N MET A 476 -24.24 7.09 0.08
CA MET A 476 -23.12 6.42 0.74
C MET A 476 -22.66 7.18 1.99
N GLU A 477 -22.40 6.46 3.09
CA GLU A 477 -21.92 6.99 4.38
C GLU A 477 -20.57 7.74 4.32
N PHE A 478 -19.90 7.78 3.16
CA PHE A 478 -18.57 8.36 3.00
C PHE A 478 -18.48 9.83 3.36
N ALA A 479 -19.49 10.65 3.10
CA ALA A 479 -19.45 12.07 3.48
C ALA A 479 -19.47 12.24 5.01
N ILE A 480 -20.15 11.35 5.72
CA ILE A 480 -20.17 11.33 7.19
C ILE A 480 -18.81 10.88 7.70
N LEU A 481 -18.26 9.78 7.17
CA LEU A 481 -16.94 9.28 7.55
C LEU A 481 -15.80 10.26 7.20
N GLU A 482 -15.90 10.97 6.08
CA GLU A 482 -14.95 12.02 5.67
C GLU A 482 -14.98 13.19 6.66
N ASN A 483 -16.17 13.64 7.05
CA ASN A 483 -16.34 14.70 8.04
C ASN A 483 -15.89 14.26 9.43
N GLU A 484 -16.24 13.05 9.88
CA GLU A 484 -15.78 12.49 11.15
C GLU A 484 -14.25 12.36 11.16
N PHE A 485 -13.66 11.96 10.04
CA PHE A 485 -12.21 11.89 9.92
C PHE A 485 -11.56 13.28 9.97
N LEU A 486 -12.12 14.26 9.25
CA LEU A 486 -11.66 15.64 9.28
C LEU A 486 -11.79 16.23 10.69
N GLU A 487 -12.92 16.00 11.38
CA GLU A 487 -13.16 16.42 12.75
C GLU A 487 -12.11 15.83 13.70
N LYS A 488 -11.81 14.52 13.61
CA LYS A 488 -10.73 13.90 14.39
C LYS A 488 -9.34 14.50 14.11
N LEU A 489 -9.07 14.93 12.88
CA LEU A 489 -7.82 15.63 12.56
C LEU A 489 -7.81 17.06 13.08
N GLU A 490 -8.95 17.75 13.03
CA GLU A 490 -9.14 19.09 13.60
C GLU A 490 -9.04 19.08 15.13
N GLU A 491 -9.56 18.06 15.81
CA GLU A 491 -9.39 17.84 17.24
C GLU A 491 -7.91 17.67 17.62
N ARG A 492 -7.11 17.00 16.77
CA ARG A 492 -5.67 16.82 16.99
C ARG A 492 -4.85 18.08 16.73
N LYS A 493 -5.33 18.95 15.85
CA LYS A 493 -4.58 20.12 15.37
C LYS A 493 -4.12 21.05 16.50
N PRO A 494 -4.96 21.43 17.49
CA PRO A 494 -4.52 22.24 18.63
C PRO A 494 -3.39 21.60 19.43
N TYR A 495 -3.45 20.29 19.70
CA TYR A 495 -2.40 19.58 20.43
C TYR A 495 -1.09 19.57 19.65
N TYR A 496 -1.16 19.39 18.33
CA TYR A 496 0.02 19.46 17.46
C TYR A 496 0.62 20.88 17.43
N GLU A 497 -0.20 21.90 17.24
CA GLU A 497 0.24 23.31 17.24
C GLU A 497 0.84 23.70 18.59
N GLN A 498 0.22 23.28 19.69
CA GLN A 498 0.72 23.48 21.04
C GLN A 498 2.07 22.79 21.25
N ALA A 499 2.20 21.50 20.92
CA ALA A 499 3.45 20.77 21.07
C ALA A 499 4.57 21.36 20.19
N SER A 500 4.23 21.80 18.97
CA SER A 500 5.18 22.48 18.08
C SER A 500 5.62 23.83 18.62
N ALA A 501 4.68 24.65 19.13
CA ALA A 501 4.98 25.95 19.71
C ALA A 501 5.86 25.80 20.97
N LEU A 502 5.52 24.85 21.85
CA LEU A 502 6.30 24.54 23.05
C LEU A 502 7.72 24.08 22.69
N THR A 503 7.85 23.25 21.65
CA THR A 503 9.16 22.79 21.17
C THR A 503 10.01 23.96 20.67
N LEU A 504 9.43 24.89 19.90
CA LEU A 504 10.11 26.08 19.40
C LEU A 504 10.50 27.05 20.52
N GLU A 505 9.64 27.24 21.52
CA GLU A 505 9.91 28.10 22.68
C GLU A 505 11.09 27.58 23.51
N GLN A 506 11.17 26.25 23.65
CA GLN A 506 12.18 25.56 24.45
C GLN A 506 13.41 25.14 23.63
N GLU A 507 13.43 25.37 22.31
CA GLU A 507 14.52 24.96 21.43
C GLU A 507 15.84 25.66 21.81
N GLY A 508 16.86 24.85 22.14
CA GLY A 508 18.15 25.33 22.67
C GLY A 508 18.20 25.61 24.18
N LYS A 509 17.11 25.34 24.93
CA LYS A 509 17.01 25.56 26.39
C LYS A 509 16.56 24.34 27.20
N VAL A 510 16.36 23.17 26.59
CA VAL A 510 15.99 21.95 27.34
C VAL A 510 17.22 21.41 28.08
N ASP A 511 17.39 21.85 29.32
CA ASP A 511 18.48 21.50 30.22
C ASP A 511 18.03 20.64 31.42
N SER A 512 16.72 20.43 31.60
CA SER A 512 16.15 19.57 32.63
C SER A 512 15.39 18.37 32.05
N ALA A 513 15.35 17.28 32.84
CA ALA A 513 14.58 16.10 32.49
C ALA A 513 13.07 16.36 32.52
N ASP A 514 12.59 17.22 33.44
CA ASP A 514 11.17 17.64 33.52
C ASP A 514 10.71 18.37 32.26
N ALA A 515 11.52 19.28 31.71
CA ALA A 515 11.18 20.00 30.48
C ALA A 515 11.13 19.04 29.27
N ALA A 516 12.06 18.08 29.21
CA ALA A 516 12.03 17.03 28.19
C ALA A 516 10.81 16.10 28.36
N PHE A 517 10.42 15.80 29.60
CA PHE A 517 9.21 15.06 29.92
C PHE A 517 7.94 15.80 29.47
N GLU A 518 7.81 17.09 29.77
CA GLU A 518 6.68 17.93 29.36
C GLU A 518 6.52 17.97 27.83
N LEU A 519 7.63 18.11 27.09
CA LEU A 519 7.62 17.98 25.63
C LEU A 519 7.19 16.59 25.19
N GLY A 520 7.69 15.55 25.85
CA GLY A 520 7.27 14.16 25.64
C GLY A 520 5.76 13.98 25.74
N ILE A 521 5.15 14.52 26.81
CA ILE A 521 3.71 14.49 27.04
C ILE A 521 2.94 15.34 26.03
N ALA A 522 3.42 16.54 25.71
CA ALA A 522 2.79 17.39 24.70
C ALA A 522 2.70 16.68 23.34
N TRP A 523 3.79 16.00 22.94
CA TRP A 523 3.81 15.20 21.72
C TRP A 523 2.96 13.91 21.84
N LEU A 524 2.85 13.29 23.01
CA LEU A 524 1.92 12.17 23.24
C LEU A 524 0.46 12.59 23.09
N ASN A 525 0.10 13.75 23.62
CA ASN A 525 -1.24 14.31 23.49
C ASN A 525 -1.55 14.69 22.04
N ALA A 526 -0.54 15.14 21.28
CA ALA A 526 -0.61 15.29 19.82
C ALA A 526 -0.62 13.95 19.06
N LEU A 527 -0.54 12.82 19.78
CA LEU A 527 -0.49 11.46 19.26
C LEU A 527 0.69 11.21 18.30
N GLN A 528 1.77 11.98 18.49
CA GLN A 528 3.07 11.88 17.81
C GLN A 528 4.04 11.07 18.67
N THR A 529 3.84 9.75 18.67
CA THR A 529 4.55 8.86 19.60
C THR A 529 6.06 8.85 19.43
N PHE A 530 6.58 9.07 18.22
CA PHE A 530 8.03 9.08 17.98
C PHE A 530 8.69 10.35 18.53
N ARG A 531 8.08 11.51 18.28
CA ARG A 531 8.55 12.78 18.88
C ARG A 531 8.50 12.70 20.40
N ALA A 532 7.41 12.16 20.94
CA ALA A 532 7.29 11.92 22.36
C ALA A 532 8.42 11.05 22.90
N GLU A 533 8.63 9.87 22.31
CA GLU A 533 9.67 8.93 22.73
C GLU A 533 11.07 9.55 22.70
N SER A 534 11.38 10.32 21.65
CA SER A 534 12.68 11.01 21.53
C SER A 534 12.89 12.00 22.68
N TRP A 535 11.86 12.76 23.05
CA TRP A 535 11.93 13.70 24.16
C TRP A 535 12.02 12.98 25.52
N LEU A 536 11.25 11.92 25.74
CA LEU A 536 11.33 11.09 26.95
C LEU A 536 12.72 10.44 27.10
N LYS A 537 13.29 9.91 26.01
CA LYS A 537 14.66 9.36 26.00
C LYS A 537 15.71 10.43 26.28
N ARG A 538 15.52 11.66 25.80
CA ARG A 538 16.40 12.79 26.13
C ARG A 538 16.29 13.17 27.60
N GLY A 539 15.08 13.15 28.18
CA GLY A 539 14.88 13.31 29.62
C GLY A 539 15.68 12.29 30.41
N LEU A 540 15.64 11.01 30.02
CA LEU A 540 16.43 9.94 30.64
C LEU A 540 17.95 10.04 30.42
N GLN A 541 18.40 10.73 29.38
CA GLN A 541 19.83 11.05 29.22
C GLN A 541 20.30 12.12 30.22
N ILE A 542 19.40 13.02 30.64
CA ILE A 542 19.67 14.07 31.62
C ILE A 542 19.53 13.50 33.04
N ASP A 543 18.44 12.80 33.31
CA ASP A 543 18.18 12.09 34.57
C ASP A 543 17.70 10.64 34.32
N PRO A 544 18.60 9.64 34.45
CA PRO A 544 18.23 8.23 34.33
C PRO A 544 17.22 7.72 35.36
N GLY A 545 16.99 8.48 36.45
CA GLY A 545 16.07 8.17 37.54
C GLY A 545 14.66 8.72 37.37
N HIS A 546 14.36 9.43 36.29
CA HIS A 546 13.05 10.05 36.09
C HIS A 546 11.96 8.99 35.86
N ALA A 547 11.16 8.70 36.90
CA ALA A 547 10.16 7.62 36.90
C ALA A 547 9.09 7.79 35.81
N ASP A 548 8.54 9.00 35.63
CA ASP A 548 7.51 9.23 34.61
C ASP A 548 8.01 9.04 33.19
N CYS A 549 9.25 9.42 32.88
CA CYS A 549 9.84 9.16 31.56
C CYS A 549 9.88 7.65 31.27
N TRP A 550 10.30 6.83 32.24
CA TRP A 550 10.25 5.38 32.12
C TRP A 550 8.82 4.84 31.99
N PHE A 551 7.88 5.38 32.76
CA PHE A 551 6.47 4.98 32.70
C PHE A 551 5.87 5.23 31.32
N TYR A 552 6.00 6.46 30.79
CA TYR A 552 5.43 6.81 29.49
C TYR A 552 6.15 6.15 28.31
N LEU A 553 7.44 5.84 28.41
CA LEU A 553 8.10 4.94 27.45
C LEU A 553 7.47 3.54 27.48
N GLY A 554 7.17 3.01 28.67
CA GLY A 554 6.45 1.75 28.82
C GLY A 554 5.07 1.78 28.17
N VAL A 555 4.33 2.88 28.33
CA VAL A 555 3.03 3.09 27.67
C VAL A 555 3.18 3.13 26.14
N ILE A 556 4.19 3.83 25.62
CA ILE A 556 4.46 3.89 24.18
C ILE A 556 4.76 2.49 23.63
N HIS A 557 5.68 1.75 24.26
CA HIS A 557 6.03 0.38 23.86
C HIS A 557 4.82 -0.56 23.93
N ALA A 558 4.01 -0.46 24.99
CA ALA A 558 2.79 -1.28 25.13
C ALA A 558 1.77 -1.00 24.02
N ARG A 559 1.57 0.28 23.65
CA ARG A 559 0.70 0.68 22.53
C ARG A 559 1.21 0.17 21.18
N ARG A 560 2.52 -0.01 21.02
CA ARG A 560 3.15 -0.59 19.82
C ARG A 560 3.15 -2.13 19.80
N GLY A 561 2.69 -2.78 20.87
CA GLY A 561 2.73 -4.24 21.02
C GLY A 561 4.11 -4.79 21.41
N GLU A 562 5.07 -3.90 21.71
CA GLU A 562 6.43 -4.22 22.16
C GLU A 562 6.40 -4.57 23.67
N PHE A 563 5.67 -5.64 24.00
CA PHE A 563 5.34 -5.98 25.37
C PHE A 563 6.57 -6.32 26.24
N LYS A 564 7.67 -6.81 25.65
CA LYS A 564 8.89 -7.11 26.42
C LYS A 564 9.59 -5.83 26.88
N GLU A 565 9.72 -4.88 25.97
CA GLU A 565 10.30 -3.55 26.13
C GLU A 565 9.45 -2.73 27.09
N ALA A 566 8.13 -2.75 26.90
CA ALA A 566 7.16 -2.14 27.79
C ALA A 566 7.32 -2.65 29.23
N GLY A 567 7.41 -3.97 29.40
CA GLY A 567 7.61 -4.58 30.72
C GLY A 567 8.95 -4.19 31.36
N ALA A 568 10.01 -3.99 30.56
CA ALA A 568 11.30 -3.51 31.07
C ALA A 568 11.22 -2.05 31.52
N ALA A 569 10.59 -1.18 30.74
CA ALA A 569 10.39 0.23 31.06
C ALA A 569 9.50 0.41 32.29
N PHE A 570 8.40 -0.34 32.42
CA PHE A 570 7.55 -0.30 33.62
C PHE A 570 8.27 -0.82 34.87
N ARG A 571 9.12 -1.85 34.77
CA ARG A 571 9.97 -2.25 35.91
C ARG A 571 10.93 -1.14 36.32
N LYS A 572 11.55 -0.44 35.37
CA LYS A 572 12.39 0.72 35.66
C LYS A 572 11.62 1.86 36.31
N ALA A 573 10.40 2.14 35.85
CA ALA A 573 9.52 3.11 36.50
C ALA A 573 9.23 2.70 37.96
N ALA A 574 8.91 1.42 38.20
CA ALA A 574 8.67 0.90 39.55
C ALA A 574 9.90 0.90 40.47
N ASP A 575 11.11 0.76 39.91
CA ASP A 575 12.37 0.87 40.66
C ASP A 575 12.57 2.29 41.24
N TYR A 576 12.08 3.32 40.53
CA TYR A 576 12.24 4.72 40.91
C TYR A 576 11.01 5.32 41.61
N ASP A 577 9.81 4.81 41.32
CA ASP A 577 8.56 5.14 42.01
C ASP A 577 7.78 3.85 42.31
N SER A 578 7.98 3.34 43.52
CA SER A 578 7.38 2.08 43.95
C SER A 578 5.93 2.20 44.42
N GLU A 579 5.37 3.42 44.53
CA GLU A 579 4.02 3.68 45.05
C GLU A 579 3.01 3.96 43.93
N ASN A 580 3.45 4.00 42.68
CA ASN A 580 2.57 4.26 41.55
C ASN A 580 1.75 3.03 41.14
N ALA A 581 0.46 3.05 41.49
CA ALA A 581 -0.47 1.97 41.16
C ALA A 581 -0.63 1.73 39.65
N ASP A 582 -0.55 2.78 38.83
CA ASP A 582 -0.71 2.69 37.37
C ASP A 582 0.48 1.97 36.72
N VAL A 583 1.70 2.12 37.26
CA VAL A 583 2.87 1.36 36.80
C VAL A 583 2.61 -0.14 36.96
N TYR A 584 2.10 -0.56 38.12
CA TYR A 584 1.79 -1.97 38.39
C TYR A 584 0.59 -2.49 37.60
N ALA A 585 -0.43 -1.65 37.38
CA ALA A 585 -1.57 -1.98 36.53
C ALA A 585 -1.11 -2.30 35.10
N ASN A 586 -0.26 -1.43 34.53
CA ASN A 586 0.27 -1.60 33.18
C ASN A 586 1.27 -2.76 33.10
N LEU A 587 2.13 -2.96 34.12
CA LEU A 587 3.03 -4.11 34.18
C LEU A 587 2.25 -5.44 34.22
N GLY A 588 1.18 -5.50 35.01
CA GLY A 588 0.28 -6.66 35.06
C GLY A 588 -0.38 -6.94 33.70
N SER A 589 -0.87 -5.90 33.04
CA SER A 589 -1.47 -6.00 31.71
C SER A 589 -0.49 -6.53 30.67
N VAL A 590 0.73 -6.01 30.64
CA VAL A 590 1.79 -6.46 29.74
C VAL A 590 2.14 -7.94 29.97
N GLN A 591 2.28 -8.38 31.22
CA GLN A 591 2.53 -9.80 31.54
C GLN A 591 1.37 -10.69 31.13
N PHE A 592 0.13 -10.23 31.30
CA PHE A 592 -1.07 -10.93 30.87
C PHE A 592 -1.11 -11.10 29.34
N HIS A 593 -0.83 -10.05 28.58
CA HIS A 593 -0.74 -10.12 27.12
C HIS A 593 0.36 -11.07 26.65
N LEU A 594 1.53 -11.04 27.27
CA LEU A 594 2.61 -11.99 26.98
C LEU A 594 2.18 -13.43 27.28
N ALA A 595 1.44 -13.68 28.36
CA ALA A 595 0.92 -15.01 28.70
C ALA A 595 -0.06 -15.57 27.66
N LEU A 596 -0.78 -14.70 26.95
CA LEU A 596 -1.72 -15.08 25.90
C LEU A 596 -1.06 -15.24 24.52
N SER A 597 0.24 -14.93 24.39
CA SER A 597 0.97 -15.12 23.14
C SER A 597 1.17 -16.61 22.82
N GLY A 598 0.95 -16.99 21.56
CA GLY A 598 0.88 -18.39 21.11
C GLY A 598 2.19 -19.20 21.12
N HIS A 599 3.29 -18.66 21.66
CA HIS A 599 4.62 -19.28 21.62
C HIS A 599 5.08 -19.84 22.97
N LEU A 600 4.31 -19.68 24.04
CA LEU A 600 4.68 -20.13 25.38
C LEU A 600 4.22 -21.58 25.62
N THR A 601 5.09 -22.35 26.27
CA THR A 601 4.68 -23.61 26.88
C THR A 601 3.64 -23.35 27.99
N LEU A 602 2.87 -24.38 28.36
CA LEU A 602 1.87 -24.26 29.44
C LEU A 602 2.51 -23.75 30.75
N ALA A 603 3.74 -24.18 31.05
CA ALA A 603 4.49 -23.77 32.23
C ALA A 603 4.89 -22.29 32.17
N GLU A 604 5.44 -21.82 31.05
CA GLU A 604 5.81 -20.40 30.87
C GLU A 604 4.57 -19.49 30.89
N ARG A 605 3.46 -19.96 30.32
CA ARG A 605 2.18 -19.25 30.38
C ARG A 605 1.69 -19.10 31.83
N GLN A 606 1.75 -20.16 32.63
CA GLN A 606 1.40 -20.10 34.04
C GLN A 606 2.30 -19.15 34.82
N GLU A 607 3.62 -19.21 34.59
CA GLU A 607 4.58 -18.31 35.24
C GLU A 607 4.26 -16.83 34.95
N ARG A 608 3.95 -16.50 33.68
CA ARG A 608 3.58 -15.15 33.26
C ARG A 608 2.27 -14.67 33.89
N LEU A 609 1.26 -15.54 33.97
CA LEU A 609 0.01 -15.23 34.65
C LEU A 609 0.23 -14.97 36.15
N GLU A 610 1.09 -15.74 36.82
CA GLU A 610 1.45 -15.47 38.22
C GLU A 610 2.22 -14.14 38.39
N GLN A 611 3.13 -13.80 37.46
CA GLN A 611 3.79 -12.48 37.45
C GLN A 611 2.78 -11.33 37.26
N ALA A 612 1.78 -11.51 36.39
CA ALA A 612 0.70 -10.54 36.20
C ALA A 612 -0.11 -10.36 37.49
N LYS A 613 -0.48 -11.46 38.15
CA LYS A 613 -1.20 -11.49 39.43
C LYS A 613 -0.48 -10.71 40.53
N VAL A 614 0.83 -10.94 40.69
CA VAL A 614 1.66 -10.24 41.67
C VAL A 614 1.68 -8.74 41.39
N SER A 615 1.82 -8.36 40.12
CA SER A 615 1.82 -6.95 39.72
C SER A 615 0.49 -6.27 40.07
N TYR A 616 -0.64 -6.87 39.71
CA TYR A 616 -1.95 -6.30 40.06
C TYR A 616 -2.20 -6.19 41.57
N ARG A 617 -1.72 -7.14 42.37
CA ARG A 617 -1.82 -7.06 43.83
C ARG A 617 -1.02 -5.89 44.40
N ARG A 618 0.21 -5.68 43.93
CA ARG A 618 1.01 -4.50 44.32
C ARG A 618 0.33 -3.19 43.93
N GLY A 619 -0.30 -3.14 42.76
CA GLY A 619 -1.10 -1.97 42.35
C GLY A 619 -2.28 -1.70 43.29
N LEU A 620 -2.96 -2.74 43.78
CA LEU A 620 -4.04 -2.60 44.77
C LEU A 620 -3.55 -2.29 46.19
N GLU A 621 -2.33 -2.68 46.54
CA GLU A 621 -1.69 -2.28 47.80
C GLU A 621 -1.36 -0.78 47.79
N ALA A 622 -0.85 -0.28 46.66
CA ALA A 622 -0.59 1.14 46.44
C ALA A 622 -1.89 1.96 46.37
N GLU A 623 -2.89 1.49 45.62
CA GLU A 623 -4.19 2.15 45.49
C GLU A 623 -5.33 1.11 45.52
N PRO A 624 -5.99 0.89 46.68
CA PRO A 624 -7.07 -0.10 46.81
C PRO A 624 -8.28 0.14 45.90
N GLY A 625 -8.44 1.38 45.43
CA GLY A 625 -9.49 1.81 44.49
C GLY A 625 -9.21 1.50 43.02
N ASN A 626 -7.99 1.10 42.65
CA ASN A 626 -7.58 0.99 41.25
C ASN A 626 -8.39 -0.09 40.51
N THR A 627 -9.27 0.34 39.62
CA THR A 627 -10.22 -0.53 38.92
C THR A 627 -9.54 -1.43 37.90
N ALA A 628 -8.51 -0.93 37.21
CA ALA A 628 -7.73 -1.68 36.24
C ALA A 628 -7.02 -2.87 36.90
N CYS A 629 -6.40 -2.66 38.06
CA CYS A 629 -5.76 -3.75 38.82
C CYS A 629 -6.77 -4.80 39.29
N ARG A 630 -7.95 -4.36 39.76
CA ARG A 630 -9.00 -5.27 40.21
C ARG A 630 -9.54 -6.16 39.08
N GLN A 631 -9.82 -5.57 37.92
CA GLN A 631 -10.31 -6.28 36.75
C GLN A 631 -9.25 -7.24 36.19
N GLY A 632 -8.01 -6.76 36.07
CA GLY A 632 -6.89 -7.58 35.61
C GLY A 632 -6.62 -8.77 36.53
N LEU A 633 -6.66 -8.57 37.85
CA LEU A 633 -6.51 -9.64 38.84
C LEU A 633 -7.60 -10.70 38.69
N GLN A 634 -8.86 -10.29 38.53
CA GLN A 634 -9.98 -11.22 38.33
C GLN A 634 -9.81 -12.06 37.05
N ALA A 635 -9.39 -11.46 35.94
CA ALA A 635 -9.16 -12.15 34.68
C ALA A 635 -8.00 -13.17 34.78
N VAL A 636 -6.91 -12.79 35.44
CA VAL A 636 -5.75 -13.67 35.68
C VAL A 636 -6.15 -14.86 36.57
N GLU A 637 -6.87 -14.62 37.66
CA GLU A 637 -7.30 -15.68 38.59
C GLU A 637 -8.26 -16.67 37.93
N TYR A 638 -9.13 -16.20 37.04
CA TYR A 638 -10.00 -17.07 36.23
C TYR A 638 -9.19 -18.02 35.35
N LEU A 639 -8.22 -17.51 34.58
CA LEU A 639 -7.41 -18.34 33.68
C LEU A 639 -6.48 -19.32 34.43
N LEU A 640 -5.96 -18.90 35.58
CA LEU A 640 -5.17 -19.78 36.45
C LEU A 640 -6.04 -20.93 36.99
N ALA A 641 -7.29 -20.66 37.40
CA ALA A 641 -8.24 -21.67 37.85
C ALA A 641 -8.61 -22.66 36.72
N GLU A 642 -8.90 -22.17 35.52
CA GLU A 642 -9.21 -23.01 34.35
C GLU A 642 -8.05 -23.96 34.00
N SER A 643 -6.81 -23.48 34.10
CA SER A 643 -5.61 -24.32 33.86
C SER A 643 -5.43 -25.42 34.92
N SER A 644 -5.86 -25.18 36.15
CA SER A 644 -5.78 -26.14 37.26
C SER A 644 -6.82 -27.26 37.14
N GLU A 645 -8.03 -26.95 36.66
CA GLU A 645 -9.07 -27.95 36.39
C GLU A 645 -8.76 -28.81 35.16
N SER A 646 -8.11 -28.23 34.14
CA SER A 646 -7.68 -28.97 32.95
C SER A 646 -6.51 -29.94 33.21
N ASN A 647 -5.66 -29.69 34.21
CA ASN A 647 -4.58 -30.61 34.61
C ASN A 647 -5.06 -31.72 35.57
N ALA A 648 -6.26 -31.58 36.14
CA ALA A 648 -6.86 -32.56 37.04
C ALA A 648 -7.77 -33.59 36.34
N LYS A 649 -8.00 -33.42 35.03
CA LYS A 649 -8.66 -34.37 34.12
C LYS A 649 -7.63 -35.03 33.23
#